data_AF-A0A914F0P9-F1
#
_entry.id   AF-A0A914F0P9-F1
#
_cell.length_a   1.000
_cell.length_b   1.000
_cell.length_c   1.000
_cell.angle_alpha   90.00
_cell.angle_beta   90.00
_cell.angle_gamma   90.00
#
_symmetry.space_group_name_H-M   'P 1'
#
loop_
_entity.id
_entity.type
_entity.pdbx_description
1 polymer ?
#
loop_
_entity_poly.entity_id
_entity_poly.type
_entity_poly.pdbx_seq_one_letter_code
_entity_poly.pdbx_strand_id
1 'polypeptide(L)'
;MSSNNVYTEEDAAKARLSSYEEQLTKLKKQFELVQQGTPDEETLDHMPDLKAALVTNAKLKYHKNFLQKSIETVEKDIKSGTFKKPTEDAESSTSLADLADQKKSDNPGKKGKGNEQPPVKKDKKEAKPSVPKINYVVVEDYGDSLMSRLKEVFSEAQKTAYPQVPNFPPIITEATNPKFGDYQCNSALGLSKKLKEFGVNDSPPQVAKNIANAVQTGDFIKEIEIAGPGFINVHLQPEFLGTRIGKLLQNGIQPPKIAKRKALVDFSSPNIAKEMHVGHLRSTIIGDTICRLMEFFGFDVLRINHVGDWGTQFGMLIAHLQDRFPNYLNETPPIGDLQAFYKESKKRFDEDEAFKARAYDRVVKLQNHDPEIIKAWKMICDVSRADFNKIYEKLDIKITERGESFYQEYMVKLVKELEEKNILITEEGRKIFFPTGCTVPLTIVKSDGGYTYDTSDLAAVKQRIDEEKVDWAIYVVDSGQSLHLETVYAAARDLGYYKPEEKRIEHVGFGVVLGEDKKKFKTRSGDTVRLTDLLNEGIKMSEEKLIENNRNEVLSEAEFNAAKEAVAYGCIKYADLASTRTNDYIFSHKRMLNITGNTAAYLLYAYARIRSIARNAGVSRETLVQKLKDQNGIVAFEHPVEIKLAKQILKFSETLLSVLDSFYLHLLCEYLYNLSTTFTEFYTECQVVEKKDGKIQSINYNRLSLCEATVDTMTACFQILGIRTLEKI
;
A
#
# COMPACT_ATOMS: atom_id res chain seq x y z
N MET A 1 -69.41 -48.51 -15.24
CA MET A 1 -68.72 -49.42 -14.31
C MET A 1 -67.67 -48.60 -13.59
N SER A 2 -68.00 -48.15 -12.39
CA SER A 2 -67.17 -47.29 -11.54
C SER A 2 -66.55 -48.18 -10.47
N SER A 3 -65.24 -48.44 -10.53
CA SER A 3 -64.50 -49.13 -9.47
C SER A 3 -63.76 -48.11 -8.63
N ASN A 4 -64.40 -47.68 -7.54
CA ASN A 4 -63.77 -46.90 -6.47
C ASN A 4 -62.74 -47.78 -5.74
N ASN A 5 -61.46 -47.49 -5.90
CA ASN A 5 -60.41 -48.01 -5.02
C ASN A 5 -60.43 -47.18 -3.73
N VAL A 6 -60.99 -47.75 -2.67
CA VAL A 6 -60.90 -47.19 -1.31
C VAL A 6 -59.50 -47.55 -0.80
N TYR A 7 -58.56 -46.59 -0.86
CA TYR A 7 -57.33 -46.68 -0.07
C TYR A 7 -57.73 -46.56 1.40
N THR A 8 -57.52 -47.62 2.17
CA THR A 8 -57.89 -47.66 3.58
C THR A 8 -56.84 -46.94 4.43
N GLU A 9 -57.22 -46.37 5.59
CA GLU A 9 -56.25 -45.80 6.56
C GLU A 9 -55.16 -46.82 6.95
N GLU A 10 -55.45 -48.10 6.83
CA GLU A 10 -54.54 -49.21 7.07
C GLU A 10 -53.39 -49.28 6.06
N ASP A 11 -53.64 -48.97 4.79
CA ASP A 11 -52.61 -48.96 3.74
C ASP A 11 -51.68 -47.75 3.88
N ALA A 12 -52.24 -46.59 4.27
CA ALA A 12 -51.46 -45.40 4.60
C ALA A 12 -50.61 -45.58 5.87
N ALA A 13 -51.14 -46.31 6.87
CA ALA A 13 -50.39 -46.66 8.07
C ALA A 13 -49.24 -47.63 7.76
N LYS A 14 -49.46 -48.66 6.93
CA LYS A 14 -48.41 -49.60 6.49
C LYS A 14 -47.30 -48.92 5.68
N ALA A 15 -47.66 -48.00 4.78
CA ALA A 15 -46.67 -47.23 4.02
C ALA A 15 -45.80 -46.33 4.92
N ARG A 16 -46.39 -45.69 5.94
CA ARG A 16 -45.64 -44.93 6.95
C ARG A 16 -44.74 -45.84 7.78
N LEU A 17 -45.23 -47.01 8.18
CA LEU A 17 -44.46 -47.96 8.98
C LEU A 17 -43.23 -48.47 8.22
N SER A 18 -43.39 -48.81 6.94
CA SER A 18 -42.29 -49.19 6.04
C SER A 18 -41.26 -48.07 5.88
N SER A 19 -41.70 -46.81 5.76
CA SER A 19 -40.80 -45.66 5.70
C SER A 19 -40.02 -45.43 7.01
N TYR A 20 -40.65 -45.64 8.16
CA TYR A 20 -39.99 -45.56 9.47
C TYR A 20 -39.01 -46.73 9.70
N GLU A 21 -39.31 -47.92 9.22
CA GLU A 21 -38.39 -49.08 9.28
C GLU A 21 -37.13 -48.84 8.42
N GLU A 22 -37.29 -48.23 7.24
CA GLU A 22 -36.18 -47.86 6.37
C GLU A 22 -35.32 -46.75 6.99
N GLN A 23 -35.95 -45.74 7.60
CA GLN A 23 -35.24 -44.70 8.38
C GLN A 23 -34.50 -45.29 9.59
N LEU A 24 -35.12 -46.20 10.34
CA LEU A 24 -34.49 -46.86 11.48
C LEU A 24 -33.28 -47.69 11.05
N THR A 25 -33.36 -48.36 9.91
CA THR A 25 -32.26 -49.14 9.33
C THR A 25 -31.10 -48.23 8.92
N LYS A 26 -31.39 -47.09 8.28
CA LYS A 26 -30.37 -46.09 7.91
C LYS A 26 -29.68 -45.51 9.15
N LEU A 27 -30.44 -45.17 10.20
CA LEU A 27 -29.90 -44.65 11.46
C LEU A 27 -29.02 -45.67 12.20
N LYS A 28 -29.42 -46.95 12.24
CA LYS A 28 -28.60 -48.01 12.85
C LYS A 28 -27.28 -48.20 12.12
N LYS A 29 -27.29 -48.18 10.79
CA LYS A 29 -26.08 -48.28 9.97
C LYS A 29 -25.14 -47.10 10.19
N GLN A 30 -25.67 -45.88 10.25
CA GLN A 30 -24.89 -44.67 10.57
C GLN A 30 -24.29 -44.74 11.98
N PHE A 31 -25.05 -45.23 12.96
CA PHE A 31 -24.57 -45.40 14.34
C PHE A 31 -23.41 -46.41 14.43
N GLU A 32 -23.49 -47.55 13.73
CA GLU A 32 -22.40 -48.54 13.67
C GLU A 32 -21.14 -47.96 13.01
N LEU A 33 -21.27 -47.22 11.91
CA LEU A 33 -20.15 -46.59 11.21
C LEU A 33 -19.44 -45.53 12.08
N VAL A 34 -20.21 -44.77 12.86
CA VAL A 34 -19.67 -43.80 13.83
C VAL A 34 -18.96 -44.52 14.99
N GLN A 35 -19.50 -45.64 15.49
CA GLN A 35 -18.84 -46.44 16.53
C GLN A 35 -17.53 -47.08 16.07
N GLN A 36 -17.41 -47.45 14.79
CA GLN A 36 -16.21 -48.05 14.21
C GLN A 36 -15.11 -47.03 13.86
N GLY A 37 -15.40 -45.72 13.94
CA GLY A 37 -14.42 -44.65 13.73
C GLY A 37 -14.06 -44.38 12.27
N THR A 38 -14.79 -44.96 11.31
CA THR A 38 -14.59 -44.76 9.86
C THR A 38 -15.93 -44.45 9.17
N PRO A 39 -16.56 -43.29 9.43
CA PRO A 39 -17.76 -42.86 8.71
C PRO A 39 -17.43 -42.62 7.23
N ASP A 40 -18.24 -43.18 6.34
CA ASP A 40 -18.13 -42.96 4.89
C ASP A 40 -18.66 -41.58 4.46
N GLU A 41 -18.40 -41.21 3.21
CA GLU A 41 -18.69 -39.87 2.68
C GLU A 41 -20.20 -39.53 2.71
N GLU A 42 -21.05 -40.54 2.47
CA GLU A 42 -22.52 -40.42 2.54
C GLU A 42 -23.01 -40.18 3.99
N THR A 43 -22.35 -40.78 4.99
CA THR A 43 -22.67 -40.56 6.41
C THR A 43 -22.21 -39.17 6.88
N LEU A 44 -21.06 -38.69 6.39
CA LEU A 44 -20.51 -37.38 6.75
C LEU A 44 -21.32 -36.21 6.18
N ASP A 45 -21.96 -36.37 5.03
CA ASP A 45 -22.86 -35.35 4.45
C ASP A 45 -24.11 -35.11 5.29
N HIS A 46 -24.52 -36.09 6.10
CA HIS A 46 -25.61 -35.96 7.05
C HIS A 46 -25.15 -35.48 8.45
N MET A 47 -23.84 -35.30 8.68
CA MET A 47 -23.25 -34.87 9.95
C MET A 47 -22.19 -33.77 9.73
N PRO A 48 -22.61 -32.54 9.34
CA PRO A 48 -21.70 -31.48 8.91
C PRO A 48 -20.69 -31.05 9.98
N ASP A 49 -21.07 -31.09 11.26
CA ASP A 49 -20.18 -30.76 12.37
C ASP A 49 -19.03 -31.78 12.54
N LEU A 50 -19.33 -33.08 12.33
CA LEU A 50 -18.32 -34.13 12.38
C LEU A 50 -17.39 -34.07 11.17
N LYS A 51 -17.93 -33.80 9.98
CA LYS A 51 -17.15 -33.55 8.75
C LYS A 51 -16.20 -32.37 8.94
N ALA A 52 -16.68 -31.25 9.48
CA ALA A 52 -15.86 -30.08 9.81
C ALA A 52 -14.78 -30.39 10.86
N ALA A 53 -15.10 -31.18 11.90
CA ALA A 53 -14.15 -31.58 12.93
C ALA A 53 -13.06 -32.52 12.39
N LEU A 54 -13.39 -33.46 11.49
CA LEU A 54 -12.43 -34.36 10.85
C LEU A 54 -11.48 -33.59 9.92
N VAL A 55 -12.01 -32.66 9.11
CA VAL A 55 -11.19 -31.77 8.28
C VAL A 55 -10.27 -30.92 9.15
N THR A 56 -10.77 -30.38 10.27
CA THR A 56 -9.96 -29.60 11.22
C THR A 56 -8.87 -30.46 11.86
N ASN A 57 -9.17 -31.71 12.24
CA ASN A 57 -8.21 -32.65 12.81
C ASN A 57 -7.14 -33.05 11.79
N ALA A 58 -7.52 -33.29 10.53
CA ALA A 58 -6.58 -33.53 9.43
C ALA A 58 -5.66 -32.32 9.21
N LYS A 59 -6.20 -31.09 9.23
CA LYS A 59 -5.41 -29.85 9.17
C LYS A 59 -4.43 -29.73 10.34
N LEU A 60 -4.86 -30.04 11.55
CA LEU A 60 -4.00 -29.99 12.74
C LEU A 60 -2.89 -31.06 12.70
N LYS A 61 -3.19 -32.28 12.25
CA LYS A 61 -2.19 -33.34 12.05
C LYS A 61 -1.16 -32.95 10.99
N TYR A 62 -1.63 -32.37 9.88
CA TYR A 62 -0.75 -31.82 8.85
C TYR A 62 0.15 -30.72 9.41
N HIS A 63 -0.42 -29.74 10.12
CA HIS A 63 0.34 -28.63 10.70
C HIS A 63 1.38 -29.11 11.73
N LYS A 64 1.03 -30.11 12.55
CA LYS A 64 1.96 -30.77 13.47
C LYS A 64 3.14 -31.40 12.72
N ASN A 65 2.87 -32.17 11.67
CA ASN A 65 3.92 -32.82 10.87
C ASN A 65 4.81 -31.80 10.17
N PHE A 66 4.22 -30.71 9.65
CA PHE A 66 4.96 -29.60 9.05
C PHE A 66 5.90 -28.94 10.06
N LEU A 67 5.39 -28.54 11.23
CA LEU A 67 6.19 -27.95 12.31
C LEU A 67 7.33 -28.89 12.73
N GLN A 68 7.07 -30.18 12.84
CA GLN A 68 8.09 -31.17 13.21
C GLN A 68 9.21 -31.24 12.17
N LYS A 69 8.89 -31.27 10.87
CA LYS A 69 9.90 -31.22 9.79
C LYS A 69 10.68 -29.89 9.78
N SER A 70 10.00 -28.77 10.03
CA SER A 70 10.65 -27.46 10.13
C SER A 70 11.63 -27.41 11.30
N ILE A 71 11.26 -27.98 12.45
CA ILE A 71 12.16 -28.15 13.60
C ILE A 71 13.36 -29.03 13.22
N GLU A 72 13.14 -30.20 12.62
CA GLU A 72 14.22 -31.11 12.18
C GLU A 72 15.19 -30.43 11.19
N THR A 73 14.67 -29.57 10.31
CA THR A 73 15.47 -28.79 9.35
C THR A 73 16.34 -27.77 10.09
N VAL A 74 15.76 -27.01 11.01
CA VAL A 74 16.49 -26.03 11.83
C VAL A 74 17.53 -26.72 12.72
N GLU A 75 17.20 -27.86 13.33
CA GLU A 75 18.15 -28.66 14.12
C GLU A 75 19.32 -29.19 13.26
N LYS A 76 19.05 -29.56 12.02
CA LYS A 76 20.07 -30.00 11.06
C LYS A 76 21.00 -28.85 10.69
N ASP A 77 20.46 -27.65 10.45
CA ASP A 77 21.24 -26.45 10.15
C ASP A 77 22.11 -25.99 11.34
N ILE A 78 21.62 -26.17 12.58
CA ILE A 78 22.40 -25.99 13.81
C ILE A 78 23.55 -27.00 13.87
N LYS A 79 23.30 -28.29 13.56
CA LYS A 79 24.30 -29.36 13.62
C LYS A 79 25.36 -29.30 12.51
N SER A 80 25.00 -28.80 11.32
CA SER A 80 25.94 -28.71 10.18
C SER A 80 26.86 -27.49 10.24
N GLY A 81 26.71 -26.60 11.23
CA GLY A 81 27.57 -25.43 11.38
C GLY A 81 27.44 -24.40 10.24
N THR A 82 26.40 -24.50 9.41
CA THR A 82 26.09 -23.58 8.30
C THR A 82 25.47 -22.26 8.78
N PHE A 83 25.50 -21.99 10.08
CA PHE A 83 25.32 -20.64 10.62
C PHE A 83 26.52 -19.78 10.21
N LYS A 84 26.36 -18.95 9.17
CA LYS A 84 27.20 -17.76 9.04
C LYS A 84 26.89 -16.87 10.24
N LYS A 85 27.82 -16.82 11.19
CA LYS A 85 27.79 -15.88 12.32
C LYS A 85 27.51 -14.46 11.79
N PRO A 86 26.54 -13.73 12.36
CA PRO A 86 26.60 -12.28 12.39
C PRO A 86 27.92 -11.91 13.10
N THR A 87 28.64 -10.94 12.56
CA THR A 87 29.81 -10.34 13.20
C THR A 87 29.48 -9.95 14.63
N GLU A 88 30.35 -10.36 15.55
CA GLU A 88 30.24 -10.19 17.00
C GLU A 88 30.15 -8.71 17.39
N ASP A 89 29.06 -8.31 18.04
CA ASP A 89 29.03 -7.29 19.10
C ASP A 89 27.61 -7.29 19.72
N ALA A 90 27.42 -8.10 20.77
CA ALA A 90 26.47 -7.87 21.88
C ALA A 90 26.35 -9.15 22.74
N GLU A 91 27.16 -9.23 23.79
CA GLU A 91 26.88 -10.09 24.94
C GLU A 91 25.74 -9.50 25.78
N SER A 92 24.74 -10.31 26.15
CA SER A 92 24.35 -10.50 27.56
C SER A 92 23.27 -11.57 27.69
N SER A 93 23.55 -12.51 28.58
CA SER A 93 22.82 -13.72 28.91
C SER A 93 21.61 -13.49 29.83
N THR A 94 20.55 -14.28 29.69
CA THR A 94 19.76 -14.75 30.84
C THR A 94 18.96 -16.01 30.51
N SER A 95 19.03 -17.00 31.40
CA SER A 95 18.59 -18.39 31.23
C SER A 95 17.12 -18.65 31.64
N LEU A 96 16.46 -19.55 30.94
CA LEU A 96 15.05 -19.97 31.03
C LEU A 96 14.70 -20.92 32.21
N ALA A 97 15.18 -20.67 33.44
CA ALA A 97 15.07 -21.66 34.52
C ALA A 97 14.16 -21.34 35.73
N ASP A 98 13.45 -20.20 35.79
CA ASP A 98 12.75 -19.78 37.04
C ASP A 98 11.24 -19.56 36.93
N LEU A 99 10.47 -20.48 36.33
CA LEU A 99 9.00 -20.42 36.39
C LEU A 99 8.36 -21.80 36.64
N ALA A 100 8.67 -22.39 37.79
CA ALA A 100 7.83 -23.43 38.38
C ALA A 100 8.03 -23.48 39.89
N ASP A 101 7.24 -22.72 40.67
CA ASP A 101 6.63 -23.25 41.89
C ASP A 101 5.67 -22.28 42.62
N GLN A 102 4.63 -22.88 43.24
CA GLN A 102 3.80 -22.37 44.34
C GLN A 102 2.75 -21.27 44.01
N LYS A 103 1.47 -21.31 44.43
CA LYS A 103 0.85 -21.88 45.65
C LYS A 103 -0.69 -21.98 45.51
N LYS A 104 -1.27 -23.04 46.10
CA LYS A 104 -2.67 -23.13 46.57
C LYS A 104 -2.77 -22.59 48.00
N SER A 105 -3.89 -21.95 48.37
CA SER A 105 -4.55 -22.11 49.69
C SER A 105 -5.96 -21.48 49.75
N ASP A 106 -6.89 -22.28 50.27
CA ASP A 106 -8.33 -22.14 50.58
C ASP A 106 -8.71 -21.01 51.59
N ASN A 107 -9.80 -20.20 51.40
CA ASN A 107 -11.25 -20.37 51.76
C ASN A 107 -11.60 -19.72 53.17
N PRO A 108 -12.85 -19.49 53.67
CA PRO A 108 -14.23 -19.47 53.11
C PRO A 108 -15.23 -18.35 53.59
N GLY A 109 -16.29 -18.09 52.78
CA GLY A 109 -17.72 -18.18 53.21
C GLY A 109 -18.55 -16.94 53.63
N LYS A 110 -19.64 -16.61 52.88
CA LYS A 110 -21.08 -16.83 53.25
C LYS A 110 -22.10 -16.25 52.25
N LYS A 111 -23.30 -16.84 52.28
CA LYS A 111 -24.44 -16.86 51.35
C LYS A 111 -25.35 -15.59 51.36
N GLY A 112 -26.06 -15.35 50.25
CA GLY A 112 -27.31 -14.57 50.19
C GLY A 112 -27.93 -14.52 48.77
N LYS A 113 -29.21 -14.93 48.65
CA LYS A 113 -29.99 -15.08 47.39
C LYS A 113 -30.47 -13.73 46.82
N GLY A 114 -30.67 -13.66 45.50
CA GLY A 114 -31.52 -12.65 44.84
C GLY A 114 -31.48 -12.76 43.32
N ASN A 115 -32.61 -13.09 42.71
CA ASN A 115 -32.84 -13.13 41.26
C ASN A 115 -32.64 -11.74 40.64
N GLU A 116 -31.80 -11.62 39.61
CA GLU A 116 -31.95 -10.64 38.52
C GLU A 116 -30.99 -11.03 37.38
N GLN A 117 -31.51 -11.16 36.16
CA GLN A 117 -30.73 -11.45 34.96
C GLN A 117 -29.72 -10.32 34.70
N PRO A 118 -28.40 -10.60 34.58
CA PRO A 118 -27.46 -9.60 34.10
C PRO A 118 -27.44 -9.55 32.57
N PRO A 119 -27.20 -8.36 31.98
CA PRO A 119 -27.28 -8.16 30.55
C PRO A 119 -26.14 -8.89 29.82
N VAL A 120 -26.41 -9.27 28.58
CA VAL A 120 -25.47 -9.88 27.63
C VAL A 120 -24.14 -9.13 27.66
N LYS A 121 -23.10 -9.74 28.23
CA LYS A 121 -21.71 -9.28 28.09
C LYS A 121 -21.37 -9.37 26.61
N LYS A 122 -21.15 -8.22 25.96
CA LYS A 122 -20.38 -8.18 24.71
C LYS A 122 -19.06 -8.87 24.97
N ASP A 123 -18.77 -9.94 24.24
CA ASP A 123 -17.46 -10.56 24.22
C ASP A 123 -16.41 -9.46 24.00
N LYS A 124 -15.57 -9.26 25.01
CA LYS A 124 -14.32 -8.53 24.81
C LYS A 124 -13.55 -9.37 23.80
N LYS A 125 -13.52 -8.93 22.54
CA LYS A 125 -12.51 -9.39 21.59
C LYS A 125 -11.17 -9.22 22.29
N GLU A 126 -10.57 -10.33 22.71
CA GLU A 126 -9.18 -10.34 23.13
C GLU A 126 -8.39 -9.69 22.00
N ALA A 127 -7.72 -8.59 22.32
CA ALA A 127 -6.83 -7.94 21.38
C ALA A 127 -5.77 -8.99 21.00
N LYS A 128 -5.76 -9.39 19.73
CA LYS A 128 -4.66 -10.21 19.19
C LYS A 128 -3.35 -9.55 19.63
N PRO A 129 -2.36 -10.29 20.13
CA PRO A 129 -1.07 -9.72 20.48
C PRO A 129 -0.54 -9.00 19.23
N SER A 130 -0.35 -7.68 19.37
CA SER A 130 0.19 -6.87 18.28
C SER A 130 1.61 -7.34 18.04
N VAL A 131 1.85 -7.99 16.90
CA VAL A 131 3.21 -8.28 16.42
C VAL A 131 3.98 -6.95 16.45
N PRO A 132 5.15 -6.88 17.10
CA PRO A 132 5.93 -5.65 17.17
C PRO A 132 6.16 -5.12 15.75
N LYS A 133 5.82 -3.85 15.51
CA LYS A 133 5.99 -3.22 14.20
C LYS A 133 7.48 -3.19 13.85
N ILE A 134 7.89 -3.97 12.85
CA ILE A 134 9.26 -3.98 12.35
C ILE A 134 9.50 -2.64 11.65
N ASN A 135 10.53 -1.91 12.09
CA ASN A 135 10.94 -0.67 11.43
C ASN A 135 11.90 -1.00 10.29
N TYR A 136 11.39 -0.94 9.06
CA TYR A 136 12.21 -1.19 7.87
C TYR A 136 12.95 0.06 7.37
N VAL A 137 12.53 1.26 7.80
CA VAL A 137 13.15 2.53 7.43
C VAL A 137 14.24 2.85 8.45
N VAL A 138 15.48 2.50 8.11
CA VAL A 138 16.66 2.90 8.89
C VAL A 138 17.11 4.26 8.39
N VAL A 139 16.84 5.29 9.19
CA VAL A 139 17.23 6.67 8.89
C VAL A 139 18.64 6.92 9.41
N GLU A 140 19.54 7.34 8.53
CA GLU A 140 20.92 7.69 8.85
C GLU A 140 21.07 9.19 9.16
N ASP A 141 20.26 10.03 8.48
CA ASP A 141 20.18 11.47 8.71
C ASP A 141 18.74 11.92 8.50
N TYR A 142 18.13 12.49 9.53
CA TYR A 142 16.76 13.00 9.49
C TYR A 142 16.57 14.27 8.63
N GLY A 143 17.64 14.81 8.05
CA GLY A 143 17.57 15.96 7.15
C GLY A 143 17.03 17.20 7.86
N ASP A 144 15.99 17.81 7.30
CA ASP A 144 15.30 18.99 7.86
C ASP A 144 14.19 18.63 8.85
N SER A 145 13.97 17.34 9.17
CA SER A 145 12.88 16.93 10.06
C SER A 145 13.06 17.48 11.47
N LEU A 146 12.18 18.40 11.85
CA LEU A 146 12.13 18.99 13.19
C LEU A 146 11.65 17.95 14.21
N MET A 147 10.60 17.20 13.89
CA MET A 147 10.04 16.17 14.77
C MET A 147 11.06 15.07 15.10
N SER A 148 11.84 14.61 14.11
CA SER A 148 12.78 13.51 14.34
C SER A 148 13.99 13.95 15.17
N ARG A 149 14.51 15.16 14.93
CA ARG A 149 15.55 15.78 15.77
C ARG A 149 15.09 15.91 17.21
N LEU A 150 13.85 16.34 17.43
CA LEU A 150 13.27 16.40 18.77
C LEU A 150 13.17 15.01 19.41
N LYS A 151 12.72 14.00 18.67
CA LYS A 151 12.63 12.63 19.19
C LYS A 151 13.99 12.14 19.64
N GLU A 152 15.04 12.35 18.86
CA GLU A 152 16.41 11.96 19.24
C GLU A 152 16.87 12.67 20.52
N VAL A 153 16.73 14.00 20.58
CA VAL A 153 17.09 14.81 21.76
C VAL A 153 16.34 14.34 23.02
N PHE A 154 15.02 14.13 22.92
CA PHE A 154 14.22 13.69 24.06
C PHE A 154 14.42 12.22 24.40
N SER A 155 14.80 11.37 23.44
CA SER A 155 15.16 9.97 23.72
C SER A 155 16.41 9.92 24.58
N GLU A 156 17.45 10.67 24.22
CA GLU A 156 18.70 10.71 24.98
C GLU A 156 18.50 11.38 26.36
N ALA A 157 17.70 12.45 26.43
CA ALA A 157 17.35 13.10 27.70
C ALA A 157 16.58 12.15 28.63
N GLN A 158 15.64 11.36 28.11
CA GLN A 158 14.90 10.36 28.90
C GLN A 158 15.81 9.24 29.39
N LYS A 159 16.70 8.74 28.54
CA LYS A 159 17.69 7.72 28.91
C LYS A 159 18.67 8.21 29.96
N THR A 160 19.11 9.47 29.85
CA THR A 160 20.00 10.11 30.84
C THR A 160 19.29 10.32 32.18
N ALA A 161 18.04 10.81 32.15
CA ALA A 161 17.26 11.03 33.35
C ALA A 161 16.85 9.72 34.05
N TYR A 162 16.60 8.66 33.27
CA TYR A 162 16.09 7.38 33.76
C TYR A 162 16.73 6.16 33.04
N PRO A 163 18.00 5.82 33.35
CA PRO A 163 18.72 4.73 32.71
C PRO A 163 18.07 3.35 32.84
N GLN A 164 17.22 3.15 33.85
CA GLN A 164 16.46 1.92 34.10
C GLN A 164 15.34 1.66 33.09
N VAL A 165 14.92 2.68 32.32
CA VAL A 165 13.97 2.53 31.21
C VAL A 165 14.58 3.11 29.93
N PRO A 166 15.68 2.54 29.41
CA PRO A 166 16.48 3.16 28.36
C PRO A 166 15.77 3.23 27.00
N ASN A 167 14.73 2.42 26.80
CA ASN A 167 14.01 2.26 25.52
C ASN A 167 12.59 2.84 25.55
N PHE A 168 12.33 3.86 26.39
CA PHE A 168 11.02 4.51 26.40
C PHE A 168 10.88 5.47 25.20
N PRO A 169 9.91 5.27 24.30
CA PRO A 169 9.79 6.10 23.11
C PRO A 169 9.32 7.53 23.46
N PRO A 170 10.00 8.58 22.97
CA PRO A 170 9.55 9.96 23.16
C PRO A 170 8.21 10.21 22.47
N ILE A 171 7.25 10.77 23.21
CA ILE A 171 5.93 11.16 22.70
C ILE A 171 5.97 12.65 22.43
N ILE A 172 6.19 13.04 21.16
CA ILE A 172 6.29 14.43 20.75
C ILE A 172 5.18 14.76 19.75
N THR A 173 4.51 15.88 19.97
CA THR A 173 3.41 16.38 19.14
C THR A 173 3.63 17.84 18.81
N GLU A 174 3.08 18.31 17.70
CA GLU A 174 2.99 19.74 17.44
C GLU A 174 2.09 20.42 18.48
N ALA A 175 2.48 21.63 18.89
CA ALA A 175 1.63 22.44 19.75
C ALA A 175 0.43 22.96 18.96
N THR A 176 -0.78 22.76 19.50
CA THR A 176 -2.02 23.26 18.89
C THR A 176 -2.27 24.74 19.16
N ASN A 177 -1.55 25.33 20.11
CA ASN A 177 -1.65 26.72 20.50
C ASN A 177 -0.25 27.32 20.61
N PRO A 178 0.04 28.48 19.96
CA PRO A 178 1.33 29.16 20.06
C PRO A 178 1.80 29.45 21.49
N LYS A 179 0.88 29.54 22.46
CA LYS A 179 1.22 29.70 23.89
C LYS A 179 1.94 28.49 24.50
N PHE A 180 1.89 27.34 23.86
CA PHE A 180 2.56 26.11 24.31
C PHE A 180 3.84 25.82 23.49
N GLY A 181 4.36 26.82 22.78
CA GLY A 181 5.53 26.68 21.93
C GLY A 181 5.21 26.12 20.55
N ASP A 182 6.21 25.50 19.94
CA ASP A 182 6.14 24.88 18.61
C ASP A 182 5.81 23.38 18.70
N TYR A 183 6.41 22.71 19.69
CA TYR A 183 6.23 21.28 19.95
C TYR A 183 6.04 21.04 21.44
N GLN A 184 5.45 19.89 21.77
CA GLN A 184 5.24 19.45 23.14
C GLN A 184 5.67 17.99 23.31
N CYS A 185 6.45 17.71 24.35
CA CYS A 185 6.77 16.35 24.76
C CYS A 185 5.85 15.91 25.92
N ASN A 186 5.16 14.80 25.69
CA ASN A 186 4.11 14.22 26.53
C ASN A 186 4.55 12.91 27.21
N SER A 187 5.85 12.58 27.17
CA SER A 187 6.39 11.32 27.67
C SER A 187 6.23 11.13 29.18
N ALA A 188 6.20 12.22 29.95
CA ALA A 188 6.37 12.16 31.41
C ALA A 188 5.29 11.33 32.11
N LEU A 189 4.04 11.37 31.65
CA LEU A 189 2.95 10.57 32.23
C LEU A 189 3.15 9.06 31.99
N GLY A 190 3.52 8.67 30.78
CA GLY A 190 3.76 7.28 30.42
C GLY A 190 5.02 6.73 31.09
N LEU A 191 6.08 7.53 31.11
CA LEU A 191 7.35 7.17 31.73
C LEU A 191 7.20 7.04 33.26
N SER A 192 6.48 7.95 33.93
CA SER A 192 6.15 7.82 35.36
C SER A 192 5.43 6.51 35.69
N LYS A 193 4.50 6.06 34.83
CA LYS A 193 3.84 4.75 35.02
C LYS A 193 4.83 3.59 34.87
N LYS A 194 5.70 3.65 33.86
CA LYS A 194 6.69 2.59 33.59
C LYS A 194 7.74 2.51 34.71
N LEU A 195 8.18 3.64 35.24
CA LEU A 195 9.14 3.75 36.33
C LEU A 195 8.70 3.05 37.62
N LYS A 196 7.39 2.99 37.88
CA LYS A 196 6.84 2.28 39.05
C LYS A 196 7.14 0.78 39.03
N GLU A 197 7.22 0.17 37.84
CA GLU A 197 7.60 -1.23 37.69
C GLU A 197 9.04 -1.50 38.16
N PHE A 198 9.87 -0.46 38.17
CA PHE A 198 11.27 -0.47 38.62
C PHE A 198 11.46 0.15 40.02
N GLY A 199 10.36 0.34 40.77
CA GLY A 199 10.40 0.88 42.13
C GLY A 199 10.63 2.39 42.23
N VAL A 200 10.58 3.13 41.11
CA VAL A 200 10.73 4.59 41.09
C VAL A 200 9.35 5.26 41.05
N ASN A 201 9.07 6.08 42.07
CA ASN A 201 7.76 6.71 42.31
C ASN A 201 7.73 8.20 41.97
N ASP A 202 8.46 8.62 40.95
CA ASP A 202 8.45 10.02 40.51
C ASP A 202 7.10 10.40 39.90
N SER A 203 6.57 11.54 40.32
CA SER A 203 5.33 12.10 39.77
C SER A 203 5.55 12.59 38.34
N PRO A 204 4.53 12.60 37.45
CA PRO A 204 4.70 13.08 36.08
C PRO A 204 5.32 14.49 35.96
N PRO A 205 5.00 15.49 36.81
CA PRO A 205 5.72 16.76 36.80
C PRO A 205 7.20 16.65 37.18
N GLN A 206 7.55 15.77 38.12
CA GLN A 206 8.95 15.52 38.49
C GLN A 206 9.70 14.82 37.36
N VAL A 207 9.08 13.84 36.71
CA VAL A 207 9.62 13.18 35.51
C VAL A 207 9.86 14.20 34.41
N ALA A 208 8.89 15.08 34.14
CA ALA A 208 9.04 16.13 33.15
C ALA A 208 10.21 17.07 33.46
N LYS A 209 10.39 17.44 34.75
CA LYS A 209 11.51 18.26 35.21
C LYS A 209 12.86 17.57 35.03
N ASN A 210 12.95 16.29 35.36
CA ASN A 210 14.17 15.53 35.21
C ASN A 210 14.55 15.36 33.73
N ILE A 211 13.56 15.11 32.86
CA ILE A 211 13.76 15.08 31.40
C ILE A 211 14.23 16.46 30.92
N ALA A 212 13.51 17.54 31.25
CA ALA A 212 13.84 18.89 30.78
C ALA A 212 15.26 19.33 31.20
N ASN A 213 15.71 18.97 32.41
CA ASN A 213 17.07 19.23 32.88
C ASN A 213 18.14 18.44 32.11
N ALA A 214 17.78 17.28 31.55
CA ALA A 214 18.67 16.43 30.76
C ALA A 214 18.64 16.76 29.25
N VAL A 215 17.72 17.61 28.80
CA VAL A 215 17.65 18.01 27.39
C VAL A 215 18.83 18.90 27.04
N GLN A 216 19.60 18.47 26.04
CA GLN A 216 20.61 19.30 25.40
C GLN A 216 19.92 20.17 24.34
N THR A 217 19.83 21.48 24.58
CA THR A 217 19.11 22.41 23.70
C THR A 217 19.81 22.65 22.36
N GLY A 218 21.14 22.67 22.37
CA GLY A 218 21.95 22.89 21.17
C GLY A 218 21.70 24.25 20.50
N ASP A 219 21.81 24.29 19.17
CA ASP A 219 21.53 25.47 18.33
C ASP A 219 20.07 25.56 17.87
N PHE A 220 19.28 24.53 18.14
CA PHE A 220 17.96 24.30 17.55
C PHE A 220 16.81 24.63 18.52
N ILE A 221 16.98 24.43 19.84
CA ILE A 221 15.98 24.74 20.86
C ILE A 221 16.31 26.08 21.52
N LYS A 222 15.38 27.03 21.46
CA LYS A 222 15.51 28.33 22.13
C LYS A 222 15.23 28.21 23.63
N GLU A 223 14.10 27.63 23.98
CA GLU A 223 13.67 27.45 25.36
C GLU A 223 12.71 26.27 25.53
N ILE A 224 12.66 25.76 26.76
CA ILE A 224 11.79 24.67 27.18
C ILE A 224 11.05 25.09 28.45
N GLU A 225 9.75 24.88 28.47
CA GLU A 225 8.90 25.19 29.62
C GLU A 225 8.10 23.96 30.06
N ILE A 226 8.02 23.73 31.37
CA ILE A 226 7.17 22.66 31.92
C ILE A 226 5.80 23.24 32.22
N ALA A 227 4.75 22.58 31.71
CA ALA A 227 3.38 23.00 31.88
C ALA A 227 2.49 21.87 32.44
N GLY A 228 1.51 22.26 33.26
CA GLY A 228 0.45 21.39 33.74
C GLY A 228 0.95 20.09 34.40
N PRO A 229 0.35 18.92 34.07
CA PRO A 229 0.66 17.64 34.72
C PRO A 229 1.97 16.99 34.25
N GLY A 230 2.88 17.71 33.59
CA GLY A 230 4.14 17.16 33.08
C GLY A 230 4.28 17.24 31.56
N PHE A 231 3.67 18.24 30.93
CA PHE A 231 3.96 18.59 29.55
C PHE A 231 5.27 19.37 29.48
N ILE A 232 6.06 19.12 28.45
CA ILE A 232 7.30 19.86 28.18
C ILE A 232 7.12 20.61 26.85
N ASN A 233 6.84 21.90 26.92
CA ASN A 233 6.69 22.80 25.78
C ASN A 233 8.07 23.17 25.23
N VAL A 234 8.21 23.21 23.91
CA VAL A 234 9.49 23.45 23.22
C VAL A 234 9.31 24.59 22.22
N HIS A 235 10.17 25.59 22.33
CA HIS A 235 10.25 26.72 21.41
C HIS A 235 11.53 26.60 20.57
N LEU A 236 11.39 26.67 19.26
CA LEU A 236 12.50 26.53 18.33
C LEU A 236 13.26 27.84 18.15
N GLN A 237 14.55 27.74 17.82
CA GLN A 237 15.38 28.90 17.53
C GLN A 237 15.09 29.43 16.10
N PRO A 238 14.64 30.69 15.93
CA PRO A 238 14.36 31.25 14.61
C PRO A 238 15.58 31.26 13.67
N GLU A 239 16.77 31.55 14.19
CA GLU A 239 18.02 31.56 13.41
C GLU A 239 18.35 30.17 12.86
N PHE A 240 18.05 29.10 13.59
CA PHE A 240 18.19 27.73 13.10
C PHE A 240 17.29 27.49 11.90
N LEU A 241 16.00 27.85 12.01
CA LEU A 241 15.04 27.71 10.91
C LEU A 241 15.50 28.51 9.68
N GLY A 242 15.95 29.76 9.87
CA GLY A 242 16.47 30.62 8.82
C GLY A 242 17.70 30.04 8.12
N THR A 243 18.60 29.41 8.89
CA THR A 243 19.78 28.71 8.37
C THR A 243 19.39 27.50 7.53
N ARG A 244 18.38 26.72 7.94
CA ARG A 244 17.89 25.56 7.16
C ARG A 244 17.27 26.00 5.83
N ILE A 245 16.45 27.06 5.83
CA ILE A 245 15.89 27.62 4.59
C ILE A 245 17.00 28.12 3.67
N GLY A 246 18.01 28.82 4.20
CA GLY A 246 19.17 29.27 3.42
C GLY A 246 19.93 28.11 2.77
N LYS A 247 20.16 27.02 3.52
CA LYS A 247 20.80 25.79 2.98
C LYS A 247 19.97 25.12 1.90
N LEU A 248 18.65 25.05 2.06
CA LEU A 248 17.72 24.52 1.06
C LEU A 248 17.82 25.31 -0.25
N LEU A 249 17.88 26.64 -0.19
CA LEU A 249 18.00 27.47 -1.40
C LEU A 249 19.33 27.29 -2.12
N GLN A 250 20.41 27.07 -1.37
CA GLN A 250 21.77 26.86 -1.90
C GLN A 250 21.97 25.46 -2.50
N ASN A 251 21.47 24.43 -1.83
CA ASN A 251 21.76 23.03 -2.16
C ASN A 251 20.58 22.30 -2.83
N GLY A 252 19.43 22.97 -2.95
CA GLY A 252 18.17 22.36 -3.33
C GLY A 252 17.54 21.53 -2.20
N ILE A 253 16.38 20.96 -2.48
CA ILE A 253 15.70 20.02 -1.59
C ILE A 253 16.52 18.74 -1.49
N GLN A 254 16.86 18.35 -0.26
CA GLN A 254 17.56 17.09 0.02
C GLN A 254 16.64 16.20 0.88
N PRO A 255 16.33 14.97 0.46
CA PRO A 255 15.61 14.03 1.30
C PRO A 255 16.42 13.68 2.55
N PRO A 256 15.76 13.24 3.63
CA PRO A 256 16.44 12.50 4.71
C PRO A 256 17.24 11.33 4.13
N LYS A 257 18.44 11.08 4.68
CA LYS A 257 19.26 9.95 4.25
C LYS A 257 18.82 8.69 4.96
N ILE A 258 18.65 7.63 4.19
CA ILE A 258 18.24 6.33 4.67
C ILE A 258 19.19 5.27 4.12
N ALA A 259 19.26 4.13 4.81
CA ALA A 259 20.02 2.98 4.32
C ALA A 259 19.48 2.54 2.95
N LYS A 260 20.35 2.55 1.94
CA LYS A 260 19.99 2.16 0.57
C LYS A 260 19.56 0.70 0.51
N ARG A 261 18.49 0.44 -0.23
CA ARG A 261 17.89 -0.89 -0.42
C ARG A 261 17.42 -1.04 -1.87
N LYS A 262 17.31 -2.28 -2.33
CA LYS A 262 16.65 -2.61 -3.60
C LYS A 262 15.18 -2.87 -3.34
N ALA A 263 14.33 -2.18 -4.09
CA ALA A 263 12.89 -2.28 -3.98
C ALA A 263 12.27 -2.73 -5.30
N LEU A 264 11.12 -3.41 -5.21
CA LEU A 264 10.29 -3.76 -6.33
C LEU A 264 8.86 -3.31 -6.03
N VAL A 265 8.25 -2.63 -7.00
CA VAL A 265 6.86 -2.21 -6.93
C VAL A 265 6.12 -2.87 -8.09
N ASP A 266 5.14 -3.71 -7.75
CA ASP A 266 4.24 -4.39 -8.67
C ASP A 266 2.93 -3.61 -8.76
N PHE A 267 2.64 -3.05 -9.93
CA PHE A 267 1.49 -2.17 -10.12
C PHE A 267 1.01 -2.14 -11.58
N SER A 268 -0.15 -1.52 -11.79
CA SER A 268 -0.90 -1.48 -13.05
C SER A 268 -1.54 -2.81 -13.44
N SER A 269 -0.70 -3.81 -13.76
CA SER A 269 -1.01 -5.23 -13.98
C SER A 269 -2.33 -5.48 -14.76
N PRO A 270 -2.55 -4.86 -15.94
CA PRO A 270 -3.73 -5.14 -16.74
C PRO A 270 -3.70 -6.53 -17.38
N ASN A 271 -4.87 -7.03 -17.72
CA ASN A 271 -5.01 -8.27 -18.47
C ASN A 271 -4.92 -8.00 -19.98
N ILE A 272 -4.10 -8.76 -20.69
CA ILE A 272 -4.03 -8.69 -22.16
C ILE A 272 -5.39 -9.05 -22.77
N ALA A 273 -5.71 -8.43 -23.90
CA ALA A 273 -6.99 -8.55 -24.59
C ALA A 273 -8.23 -8.06 -23.81
N LYS A 274 -8.02 -7.35 -22.69
CA LYS A 274 -9.04 -6.59 -22.00
C LYS A 274 -8.62 -5.12 -21.92
N GLU A 275 -9.60 -4.23 -21.96
CA GLU A 275 -9.34 -2.80 -21.82
C GLU A 275 -8.95 -2.46 -20.39
N MET A 276 -8.02 -1.51 -20.26
CA MET A 276 -7.76 -0.88 -18.98
C MET A 276 -8.99 -0.11 -18.51
N HIS A 277 -9.24 -0.21 -17.20
CA HIS A 277 -10.39 0.38 -16.53
C HIS A 277 -9.94 1.09 -15.27
N VAL A 278 -10.84 1.83 -14.63
CA VAL A 278 -10.56 2.67 -13.46
C VAL A 278 -9.89 1.93 -12.27
N GLY A 279 -10.16 0.64 -12.09
CA GLY A 279 -9.43 -0.17 -11.10
C GLY A 279 -7.92 -0.29 -11.38
N HIS A 280 -7.53 -0.50 -12.64
CA HIS A 280 -6.12 -0.51 -13.06
C HIS A 280 -5.51 0.89 -12.95
N LEU A 281 -6.29 1.95 -13.19
CA LEU A 281 -5.83 3.33 -13.04
C LEU A 281 -5.37 3.64 -11.61
N ARG A 282 -6.12 3.20 -10.57
CA ARG A 282 -5.71 3.43 -9.18
C ARG A 282 -4.36 2.78 -8.85
N SER A 283 -4.23 1.50 -9.18
CA SER A 283 -2.94 0.78 -9.03
C SER A 283 -1.81 1.50 -9.77
N THR A 284 -2.10 1.94 -11.01
CA THR A 284 -1.16 2.64 -11.89
C THR A 284 -0.64 3.95 -11.25
N ILE A 285 -1.53 4.78 -10.70
CA ILE A 285 -1.17 6.08 -10.10
C ILE A 285 -0.46 5.89 -8.75
N ILE A 286 -1.02 5.05 -7.87
CA ILE A 286 -0.46 4.81 -6.54
C ILE A 286 0.93 4.18 -6.65
N GLY A 287 1.07 3.16 -7.50
CA GLY A 287 2.34 2.47 -7.71
C GLY A 287 3.42 3.37 -8.29
N ASP A 288 3.12 4.17 -9.32
CA ASP A 288 4.07 5.13 -9.87
C ASP A 288 4.51 6.18 -8.83
N THR A 289 3.59 6.66 -8.01
CA THR A 289 3.89 7.61 -6.93
C THR A 289 4.79 6.99 -5.85
N ILE A 290 4.56 5.73 -5.48
CA ILE A 290 5.43 5.00 -4.55
C ILE A 290 6.83 4.83 -5.15
N CYS A 291 6.92 4.48 -6.44
CA CYS A 291 8.21 4.37 -7.12
C CYS A 291 8.98 5.69 -7.08
N ARG A 292 8.33 6.79 -7.46
CA ARG A 292 8.92 8.14 -7.45
C ARG A 292 9.35 8.58 -6.05
N LEU A 293 8.57 8.28 -5.02
CA LEU A 293 8.93 8.54 -3.63
C LEU A 293 10.20 7.77 -3.22
N MET A 294 10.25 6.47 -3.53
CA MET A 294 11.41 5.63 -3.18
C MET A 294 12.65 6.04 -3.97
N GLU A 295 12.52 6.34 -5.26
CA GLU A 295 13.61 6.91 -6.08
C GLU A 295 14.09 8.25 -5.53
N PHE A 296 13.18 9.10 -5.03
CA PHE A 296 13.54 10.35 -4.36
C PHE A 296 14.40 10.12 -3.12
N PHE A 297 14.16 9.04 -2.37
CA PHE A 297 15.03 8.60 -1.26
C PHE A 297 16.29 7.84 -1.70
N GLY A 298 16.47 7.59 -2.99
CA GLY A 298 17.65 6.92 -3.55
C GLY A 298 17.63 5.39 -3.51
N PHE A 299 16.45 4.77 -3.39
CA PHE A 299 16.31 3.33 -3.60
C PHE A 299 16.60 2.93 -5.05
N ASP A 300 17.11 1.72 -5.25
CA ASP A 300 17.09 1.06 -6.57
C ASP A 300 15.72 0.43 -6.77
N VAL A 301 14.86 1.06 -7.57
CA VAL A 301 13.44 0.67 -7.72
C VAL A 301 13.20 -0.06 -9.03
N LEU A 302 12.82 -1.33 -8.95
CA LEU A 302 12.34 -2.11 -10.08
C LEU A 302 10.81 -1.96 -10.19
N ARG A 303 10.37 -1.35 -11.30
CA ARG A 303 8.97 -1.06 -11.58
C ARG A 303 8.36 -2.18 -12.44
N ILE A 304 7.54 -3.04 -11.86
CA ILE A 304 7.03 -4.24 -12.52
C ILE A 304 5.56 -4.10 -12.90
N ASN A 305 5.27 -4.36 -14.17
CA ASN A 305 3.92 -4.57 -14.69
C ASN A 305 3.65 -6.08 -14.78
N HIS A 306 2.92 -6.62 -13.80
CA HIS A 306 2.60 -8.05 -13.76
C HIS A 306 1.36 -8.37 -14.60
N VAL A 307 1.51 -8.20 -15.93
CA VAL A 307 0.39 -8.35 -16.88
C VAL A 307 -0.14 -9.78 -16.94
N GLY A 308 -1.46 -9.90 -17.08
CA GLY A 308 -2.14 -11.17 -17.34
C GLY A 308 -1.98 -11.56 -18.81
N ASP A 309 -0.77 -11.99 -19.20
CA ASP A 309 -0.40 -12.39 -20.55
C ASP A 309 -0.33 -13.91 -20.77
N TRP A 310 -0.78 -14.68 -19.77
CA TRP A 310 -0.86 -16.12 -19.83
C TRP A 310 -2.25 -16.60 -19.39
N GLY A 311 -2.73 -17.71 -19.95
CA GLY A 311 -4.03 -18.27 -19.57
C GLY A 311 -4.81 -18.90 -20.72
N THR A 312 -5.92 -19.56 -20.37
CA THR A 312 -6.73 -20.35 -21.32
C THR A 312 -7.45 -19.48 -22.35
N GLN A 313 -7.68 -18.20 -22.05
CA GLN A 313 -8.28 -17.23 -22.95
C GLN A 313 -7.47 -17.03 -24.25
N PHE A 314 -6.16 -17.25 -24.22
CA PHE A 314 -5.33 -17.11 -25.41
C PHE A 314 -5.61 -18.19 -26.46
N GLY A 315 -6.10 -19.36 -26.05
CA GLY A 315 -6.47 -20.42 -26.99
C GLY A 315 -7.55 -19.97 -27.98
N MET A 316 -8.61 -19.36 -27.47
CA MET A 316 -9.70 -18.85 -28.32
C MET A 316 -9.26 -17.63 -29.14
N LEU A 317 -8.42 -16.74 -28.59
CA LEU A 317 -7.90 -15.58 -29.32
C LEU A 317 -7.02 -16.01 -30.50
N ILE A 318 -6.14 -16.99 -30.29
CA ILE A 318 -5.25 -17.52 -31.33
C ILE A 318 -6.05 -18.29 -32.39
N ALA A 319 -7.00 -19.14 -31.98
CA ALA A 319 -7.88 -19.83 -32.92
C ALA A 319 -8.69 -18.83 -33.77
N HIS A 320 -9.16 -17.73 -33.16
CA HIS A 320 -9.89 -16.68 -33.86
C HIS A 320 -8.98 -15.90 -34.82
N LEU A 321 -7.74 -15.60 -34.42
CA LEU A 321 -6.74 -14.93 -35.26
C LEU A 321 -6.47 -15.74 -36.53
N GLN A 322 -6.29 -17.06 -36.39
CA GLN A 322 -6.03 -17.96 -37.52
C GLN A 322 -7.17 -17.98 -38.53
N ASP A 323 -8.43 -17.96 -38.06
CA ASP A 323 -9.59 -17.96 -38.94
C ASP A 323 -9.81 -16.59 -39.63
N ARG A 324 -9.63 -15.49 -38.89
CA ARG A 324 -9.88 -14.12 -39.39
C ARG A 324 -8.76 -13.61 -40.27
N PHE A 325 -7.51 -13.98 -39.95
CA PHE A 325 -6.31 -13.55 -40.65
C PHE A 325 -5.41 -14.76 -40.96
N PRO A 326 -5.78 -15.61 -41.93
CA PRO A 326 -5.01 -16.82 -42.26
C PRO A 326 -3.54 -16.54 -42.61
N ASN A 327 -3.24 -15.35 -43.13
CA ASN A 327 -1.90 -14.91 -43.51
C ASN A 327 -1.10 -14.21 -42.38
N TYR A 328 -1.55 -14.28 -41.11
CA TYR A 328 -0.90 -13.60 -39.98
C TYR A 328 0.58 -13.95 -39.80
N LEU A 329 1.03 -15.10 -40.30
CA LEU A 329 2.44 -15.49 -40.26
C LEU A 329 3.32 -14.62 -41.16
N ASN A 330 2.78 -14.04 -42.22
CA ASN A 330 3.51 -13.25 -43.21
C ASN A 330 3.20 -11.75 -43.13
N GLU A 331 2.03 -11.39 -42.60
CA GLU A 331 1.53 -10.01 -42.53
C GLU A 331 1.05 -9.68 -41.12
N THR A 332 1.34 -8.48 -40.63
CA THR A 332 0.82 -8.01 -39.35
C THR A 332 -0.69 -7.79 -39.46
N PRO A 333 -1.53 -8.51 -38.70
CA PRO A 333 -2.97 -8.39 -38.82
C PRO A 333 -3.46 -7.03 -38.30
N PRO A 334 -4.39 -6.34 -39.00
CA PRO A 334 -4.94 -5.06 -38.56
C PRO A 334 -5.99 -5.27 -37.46
N ILE A 335 -5.57 -5.73 -36.30
CA ILE A 335 -6.43 -5.88 -35.12
C ILE A 335 -6.64 -4.47 -34.54
N GLY A 336 -7.78 -3.86 -34.86
CA GLY A 336 -8.14 -2.52 -34.38
C GLY A 336 -8.60 -2.51 -32.93
N ASP A 337 -9.80 -3.06 -32.65
CA ASP A 337 -10.36 -3.13 -31.30
C ASP A 337 -10.21 -4.57 -30.75
N LEU A 338 -9.25 -4.75 -29.85
CA LEU A 338 -8.97 -6.05 -29.26
C LEU A 338 -10.08 -6.55 -28.32
N GLN A 339 -10.89 -5.65 -27.76
CA GLN A 339 -12.06 -6.03 -26.96
C GLN A 339 -13.17 -6.60 -27.84
N ALA A 340 -13.41 -5.98 -29.01
CA ALA A 340 -14.32 -6.53 -30.00
C ALA A 340 -13.83 -7.91 -30.47
N PHE A 341 -12.54 -8.04 -30.77
CA PHE A 341 -11.91 -9.30 -31.13
C PHE A 341 -12.07 -10.37 -30.03
N TYR A 342 -11.90 -10.01 -28.75
CA TYR A 342 -12.15 -10.90 -27.63
C TYR A 342 -13.62 -11.33 -27.56
N LYS A 343 -14.57 -10.40 -27.67
CA LYS A 343 -16.02 -10.70 -27.63
C LYS A 343 -16.44 -11.62 -28.78
N GLU A 344 -15.92 -11.39 -29.98
CA GLU A 344 -16.11 -12.26 -31.15
C GLU A 344 -15.58 -13.68 -30.88
N SER A 345 -14.34 -13.79 -30.38
CA SER A 345 -13.73 -15.09 -30.04
C SER A 345 -14.51 -15.83 -28.95
N LYS A 346 -15.00 -15.11 -27.93
CA LYS A 346 -15.77 -15.68 -26.83
C LYS A 346 -17.13 -16.19 -27.29
N LYS A 347 -17.84 -15.43 -28.14
CA LYS A 347 -19.09 -15.87 -28.75
C LYS A 347 -18.90 -17.18 -29.53
N ARG A 348 -17.83 -17.26 -30.35
CA ARG A 348 -17.50 -18.50 -31.08
C ARG A 348 -17.13 -19.64 -30.16
N PHE A 349 -16.41 -19.38 -29.06
CA PHE A 349 -16.09 -20.40 -28.06
C PHE A 349 -17.33 -21.00 -27.39
N ASP A 350 -18.37 -20.20 -27.16
CA ASP A 350 -19.59 -20.63 -26.50
C ASP A 350 -20.59 -21.30 -27.47
N GLU A 351 -20.58 -20.93 -28.76
CA GLU A 351 -21.56 -21.41 -29.77
C GLU A 351 -21.03 -22.49 -30.73
N ASP A 352 -19.71 -22.61 -30.95
CA ASP A 352 -19.09 -23.51 -31.92
C ASP A 352 -18.16 -24.53 -31.22
N GLU A 353 -18.65 -25.78 -31.09
CA GLU A 353 -17.91 -26.88 -30.45
C GLU A 353 -16.61 -27.25 -31.20
N ALA A 354 -16.57 -27.10 -32.53
CA ALA A 354 -15.34 -27.35 -33.30
C ALA A 354 -14.30 -26.24 -33.04
N PHE A 355 -14.74 -24.99 -32.93
CA PHE A 355 -13.87 -23.88 -32.52
C PHE A 355 -13.37 -24.03 -31.09
N LYS A 356 -14.23 -24.45 -30.16
CA LYS A 356 -13.88 -24.70 -28.76
C LYS A 356 -12.82 -25.79 -28.60
N ALA A 357 -12.96 -26.91 -29.33
CA ALA A 357 -11.94 -27.95 -29.36
C ALA A 357 -10.59 -27.43 -29.89
N ARG A 358 -10.60 -26.63 -30.97
CA ARG A 358 -9.38 -25.98 -31.49
C ARG A 358 -8.78 -25.00 -30.49
N ALA A 359 -9.59 -24.23 -29.79
CA ALA A 359 -9.13 -23.28 -28.78
C ALA A 359 -8.36 -24.00 -27.66
N TYR A 360 -8.87 -25.14 -27.15
CA TYR A 360 -8.14 -25.95 -26.17
C TYR A 360 -6.80 -26.49 -26.72
N ASP A 361 -6.78 -27.00 -27.95
CA ASP A 361 -5.54 -27.44 -28.62
C ASP A 361 -4.52 -26.29 -28.72
N ARG A 362 -4.97 -25.05 -29.00
CA ARG A 362 -4.06 -23.89 -29.05
C ARG A 362 -3.46 -23.54 -27.70
N VAL A 363 -4.19 -23.72 -26.59
CA VAL A 363 -3.61 -23.53 -25.24
C VAL A 363 -2.47 -24.52 -25.01
N VAL A 364 -2.68 -25.80 -25.33
CA VAL A 364 -1.67 -26.84 -25.16
C VAL A 364 -0.43 -26.56 -26.02
N LYS A 365 -0.63 -26.18 -27.29
CA LYS A 365 0.49 -25.79 -28.17
C LYS A 365 1.23 -24.55 -27.69
N LEU A 366 0.53 -23.57 -27.13
CA LEU A 366 1.15 -22.38 -26.54
C LEU A 366 2.04 -22.76 -25.34
N GLN A 367 1.55 -23.63 -24.46
CA GLN A 367 2.31 -24.13 -23.31
C GLN A 367 3.53 -24.96 -23.72
N ASN A 368 3.44 -25.67 -24.83
CA ASN A 368 4.55 -26.44 -25.43
C ASN A 368 5.48 -25.59 -26.30
N HIS A 369 5.33 -24.25 -26.30
CA HIS A 369 6.18 -23.32 -27.05
C HIS A 369 6.22 -23.58 -28.56
N ASP A 370 5.09 -23.99 -29.15
CA ASP A 370 4.97 -24.11 -30.61
C ASP A 370 5.30 -22.76 -31.29
N PRO A 371 6.27 -22.69 -32.22
CA PRO A 371 6.75 -21.42 -32.78
C PRO A 371 5.66 -20.59 -33.47
N GLU A 372 4.71 -21.22 -34.17
CA GLU A 372 3.65 -20.52 -34.87
C GLU A 372 2.62 -19.96 -33.87
N ILE A 373 2.28 -20.74 -32.85
CA ILE A 373 1.35 -20.33 -31.80
C ILE A 373 1.95 -19.24 -30.91
N ILE A 374 3.25 -19.31 -30.60
CA ILE A 374 3.97 -18.26 -29.88
C ILE A 374 3.99 -16.97 -30.72
N LYS A 375 4.18 -17.06 -32.04
CA LYS A 375 4.12 -15.89 -32.92
C LYS A 375 2.73 -15.25 -32.92
N ALA A 376 1.67 -16.05 -32.98
CA ALA A 376 0.28 -15.58 -32.84
C ALA A 376 0.03 -14.88 -31.49
N TRP A 377 0.47 -15.50 -30.40
CA TRP A 377 0.36 -14.95 -29.04
C TRP A 377 1.07 -13.60 -28.92
N LYS A 378 2.32 -13.48 -29.41
CA LYS A 378 3.07 -12.23 -29.39
C LYS A 378 2.33 -11.11 -30.11
N MET A 379 1.80 -11.37 -31.30
CA MET A 379 1.02 -10.37 -32.06
C MET A 379 -0.19 -9.86 -31.28
N ILE A 380 -0.93 -10.76 -30.59
CA ILE A 380 -2.07 -10.38 -29.75
C ILE A 380 -1.61 -9.51 -28.56
N CYS A 381 -0.52 -9.91 -27.90
CA CYS A 381 0.04 -9.14 -26.80
C CYS A 381 0.53 -7.76 -27.25
N ASP A 382 1.21 -7.66 -28.40
CA ASP A 382 1.76 -6.41 -28.92
C ASP A 382 0.69 -5.36 -29.21
N VAL A 383 -0.50 -5.78 -29.65
CA VAL A 383 -1.66 -4.88 -29.81
C VAL A 383 -2.10 -4.31 -28.46
N SER A 384 -2.23 -5.14 -27.43
CA SER A 384 -2.55 -4.66 -26.06
C SER A 384 -1.47 -3.73 -25.52
N ARG A 385 -0.19 -4.10 -25.69
CA ARG A 385 0.97 -3.32 -25.24
C ARG A 385 0.98 -1.93 -25.87
N ALA A 386 0.71 -1.83 -27.17
CA ALA A 386 0.63 -0.56 -27.87
C ALA A 386 -0.47 0.35 -27.27
N ASP A 387 -1.61 -0.21 -26.88
CA ASP A 387 -2.68 0.57 -26.25
C ASP A 387 -2.37 0.96 -24.80
N PHE A 388 -1.76 0.07 -24.02
CA PHE A 388 -1.32 0.39 -22.66
C PHE A 388 -0.23 1.47 -22.66
N ASN A 389 0.73 1.40 -23.59
CA ASN A 389 1.79 2.40 -23.71
C ASN A 389 1.27 3.80 -23.99
N LYS A 390 0.23 3.97 -24.82
CA LYS A 390 -0.42 5.28 -25.02
C LYS A 390 -0.96 5.86 -23.71
N ILE A 391 -1.47 5.02 -22.83
CA ILE A 391 -1.97 5.44 -21.51
C ILE A 391 -0.81 5.80 -20.59
N TYR A 392 0.24 4.98 -20.55
CA TYR A 392 1.43 5.25 -19.73
C TYR A 392 2.15 6.52 -20.17
N GLU A 393 2.29 6.79 -21.47
CA GLU A 393 2.88 8.03 -22.00
C GLU A 393 2.06 9.27 -21.60
N LYS A 394 0.74 9.23 -21.77
CA LYS A 394 -0.17 10.31 -21.33
C LYS A 394 -0.01 10.59 -19.84
N LEU A 395 0.11 9.54 -19.03
CA LEU A 395 0.28 9.65 -17.59
C LEU A 395 1.74 9.87 -17.16
N ASP A 396 2.72 9.94 -18.06
CA ASP A 396 4.17 9.99 -17.72
C ASP A 396 4.60 8.86 -16.76
N ILE A 397 4.32 7.61 -17.13
CA ILE A 397 4.61 6.43 -16.31
C ILE A 397 5.62 5.55 -17.03
N LYS A 398 6.69 5.20 -16.31
CA LYS A 398 7.69 4.23 -16.75
C LYS A 398 7.47 2.95 -15.98
N ILE A 399 7.35 1.83 -16.69
CA ILE A 399 7.12 0.51 -16.10
C ILE A 399 7.71 -0.57 -17.00
N THR A 400 8.21 -1.65 -16.41
CA THR A 400 8.78 -2.79 -17.14
C THR A 400 7.82 -3.96 -17.08
N GLU A 401 7.44 -4.51 -18.24
CA GLU A 401 6.57 -5.67 -18.33
C GLU A 401 7.27 -6.95 -17.86
N ARG A 402 6.62 -7.65 -16.92
CA ARG A 402 6.99 -9.01 -16.50
C ARG A 402 5.71 -9.75 -16.11
N GLY A 403 4.98 -10.18 -17.13
CA GLY A 403 3.71 -10.89 -16.99
C GLY A 403 3.84 -12.29 -16.42
N GLU A 404 2.69 -12.95 -16.25
CA GLU A 404 2.58 -14.33 -15.79
C GLU A 404 3.39 -15.30 -16.67
N SER A 405 3.50 -15.02 -17.98
CA SER A 405 4.24 -15.86 -18.94
C SER A 405 5.72 -16.01 -18.56
N PHE A 406 6.34 -14.98 -17.97
CA PHE A 406 7.73 -15.01 -17.52
C PHE A 406 7.97 -16.08 -16.44
N TYR A 407 6.95 -16.35 -15.61
CA TYR A 407 7.09 -17.25 -14.47
C TYR A 407 6.76 -18.72 -14.81
N GLN A 408 6.49 -19.05 -16.08
CA GLN A 408 6.03 -20.39 -16.47
C GLN A 408 7.03 -21.50 -16.09
N GLU A 409 8.31 -21.32 -16.38
CA GLU A 409 9.36 -22.27 -15.96
C GLU A 409 9.56 -22.29 -14.44
N TYR A 410 9.35 -21.14 -13.76
CA TYR A 410 9.48 -21.02 -12.31
C TYR A 410 8.35 -21.76 -11.60
N MET A 411 7.13 -21.73 -12.14
CA MET A 411 6.00 -22.50 -11.61
C MET A 411 6.28 -24.00 -11.66
N VAL A 412 6.84 -24.52 -12.76
CA VAL A 412 7.23 -25.94 -12.86
C VAL A 412 8.25 -26.32 -11.78
N LYS A 413 9.28 -25.49 -11.59
CA LYS A 413 10.31 -25.70 -10.56
C LYS A 413 9.72 -25.63 -9.15
N LEU A 414 8.83 -24.67 -8.90
CA LEU A 414 8.14 -24.51 -7.62
C LEU A 414 7.29 -25.73 -7.28
N VAL A 415 6.43 -26.20 -8.19
CA VAL A 415 5.58 -27.38 -7.91
C VAL A 415 6.42 -28.59 -7.54
N LYS A 416 7.50 -28.84 -8.29
CA LYS A 416 8.43 -29.92 -7.99
C LYS A 416 9.08 -29.77 -6.60
N GLU A 417 9.52 -28.57 -6.23
CA GLU A 417 10.06 -28.28 -4.90
C GLU A 417 9.05 -28.58 -3.78
N LEU A 418 7.79 -28.16 -3.95
CA LEU A 418 6.72 -28.38 -2.97
C LEU A 418 6.37 -29.88 -2.83
N GLU A 419 6.42 -30.63 -3.93
CA GLU A 419 6.24 -32.09 -3.93
C GLU A 419 7.38 -32.80 -3.21
N GLU A 420 8.64 -32.42 -3.48
CA GLU A 420 9.83 -32.99 -2.84
C GLU A 420 9.85 -32.72 -1.33
N LYS A 421 9.39 -31.55 -0.88
CA LYS A 421 9.20 -31.24 0.55
C LYS A 421 8.03 -32.00 1.18
N ASN A 422 7.14 -32.57 0.37
CA ASN A 422 5.99 -33.35 0.78
C ASN A 422 5.07 -32.55 1.74
N ILE A 423 4.71 -31.35 1.27
CA ILE A 423 3.85 -30.35 1.94
C ILE A 423 2.57 -30.04 1.15
N LEU A 424 2.39 -30.63 -0.02
CA LEU A 424 1.14 -30.53 -0.76
C LEU A 424 0.14 -31.59 -0.26
N ILE A 425 -1.12 -31.19 -0.11
CA ILE A 425 -2.24 -32.08 0.15
C ILE A 425 -3.00 -32.29 -1.16
N THR A 426 -3.38 -33.53 -1.44
CA THR A 426 -4.28 -33.82 -2.57
C THR A 426 -5.72 -33.82 -2.08
N GLU A 427 -6.56 -32.96 -2.65
CA GLU A 427 -7.99 -32.83 -2.34
C GLU A 427 -8.77 -32.70 -3.66
N GLU A 428 -9.71 -33.61 -3.92
CA GLU A 428 -10.53 -33.64 -5.15
C GLU A 428 -9.70 -33.59 -6.45
N GLY A 429 -8.55 -34.26 -6.46
CA GLY A 429 -7.60 -34.27 -7.59
C GLY A 429 -6.76 -33.00 -7.75
N ARG A 430 -6.97 -31.97 -6.91
CA ARG A 430 -6.15 -30.76 -6.86
C ARG A 430 -5.01 -30.94 -5.86
N LYS A 431 -3.89 -30.24 -6.08
CA LYS A 431 -2.80 -30.12 -5.11
C LYS A 431 -2.86 -28.76 -4.44
N ILE A 432 -3.03 -28.76 -3.12
CA ILE A 432 -3.22 -27.55 -2.32
C ILE A 432 -2.12 -27.44 -1.26
N PHE A 433 -1.79 -26.21 -0.89
CA PHE A 433 -0.86 -25.88 0.19
C PHE A 433 -1.59 -25.08 1.26
N PHE A 434 -1.44 -25.46 2.53
CA PHE A 434 -1.98 -24.74 3.69
C PHE A 434 -0.87 -24.04 4.45
N PRO A 435 -0.70 -22.72 4.27
CA PRO A 435 0.26 -21.95 5.03
C PRO A 435 -0.14 -21.79 6.50
N THR A 436 0.85 -21.58 7.35
CA THR A 436 0.73 -21.39 8.79
C THR A 436 -0.11 -20.14 9.08
N GLY A 437 -1.14 -20.33 9.91
CA GLY A 437 -2.06 -19.25 10.30
C GLY A 437 -3.15 -18.93 9.28
N CYS A 438 -3.22 -19.63 8.15
CA CYS A 438 -4.25 -19.45 7.13
C CYS A 438 -5.36 -20.51 7.21
N THR A 439 -6.61 -20.08 7.00
CA THR A 439 -7.78 -20.99 6.95
C THR A 439 -8.10 -21.45 5.52
N VAL A 440 -7.75 -20.62 4.54
CA VAL A 440 -7.92 -20.87 3.10
C VAL A 440 -6.59 -21.35 2.52
N PRO A 441 -6.57 -22.48 1.79
CA PRO A 441 -5.36 -22.97 1.14
C PRO A 441 -5.08 -22.25 -0.18
N LEU A 442 -3.83 -22.31 -0.61
CA LEU A 442 -3.44 -22.06 -1.99
C LEU A 442 -3.72 -23.31 -2.83
N THR A 443 -4.31 -23.16 -4.01
CA THR A 443 -4.45 -24.24 -5.00
C THR A 443 -3.28 -24.17 -5.98
N ILE A 444 -2.25 -24.99 -5.76
CA ILE A 444 -1.03 -24.99 -6.57
C ILE A 444 -1.22 -25.71 -7.91
N VAL A 445 -2.00 -26.79 -7.94
CA VAL A 445 -2.30 -27.52 -9.19
C VAL A 445 -3.77 -27.88 -9.21
N LYS A 446 -4.46 -27.58 -10.32
CA LYS A 446 -5.83 -27.99 -10.57
C LYS A 446 -5.94 -29.50 -10.85
N SER A 447 -7.17 -30.03 -10.86
CA SER A 447 -7.44 -31.43 -11.20
C SER A 447 -7.06 -31.80 -12.64
N ASP A 448 -7.02 -30.82 -13.55
CA ASP A 448 -6.55 -30.98 -14.94
C ASP A 448 -5.03 -30.84 -15.10
N GLY A 449 -4.29 -30.69 -13.99
CA GLY A 449 -2.83 -30.49 -14.01
C GLY A 449 -2.38 -29.06 -14.29
N GLY A 450 -3.30 -28.13 -14.57
CA GLY A 450 -2.96 -26.73 -14.84
C GLY A 450 -2.59 -25.95 -13.58
N TYR A 451 -1.65 -25.02 -13.72
CA TYR A 451 -1.26 -24.07 -12.67
C TYR A 451 -2.28 -22.93 -12.53
N THR A 452 -2.22 -22.23 -11.40
CA THR A 452 -3.14 -21.16 -11.00
C THR A 452 -2.38 -19.86 -10.70
N TYR A 453 -3.13 -18.80 -10.38
CA TYR A 453 -2.59 -17.53 -9.87
C TYR A 453 -1.83 -17.71 -8.54
N ASP A 454 -2.24 -18.67 -7.68
CA ASP A 454 -1.49 -19.02 -6.47
C ASP A 454 -0.07 -19.50 -6.78
N THR A 455 0.07 -20.19 -7.92
CA THR A 455 1.34 -20.77 -8.34
C THR A 455 2.24 -19.70 -8.94
N SER A 456 1.69 -18.83 -9.80
CA SER A 456 2.43 -17.74 -10.43
C SER A 456 2.91 -16.74 -9.39
N ASP A 457 2.06 -16.36 -8.43
CA ASP A 457 2.39 -15.33 -7.44
C ASP A 457 3.45 -15.84 -6.44
N LEU A 458 3.34 -17.10 -6.00
CA LEU A 458 4.34 -17.70 -5.13
C LEU A 458 5.68 -17.88 -5.85
N ALA A 459 5.65 -18.27 -7.14
CA ALA A 459 6.85 -18.35 -7.97
C ALA A 459 7.48 -16.96 -8.19
N ALA A 460 6.65 -15.93 -8.38
CA ALA A 460 7.10 -14.56 -8.54
C ALA A 460 7.76 -14.04 -7.25
N VAL A 461 7.17 -14.28 -6.07
CA VAL A 461 7.79 -13.93 -4.78
C VAL A 461 9.17 -14.57 -4.67
N LYS A 462 9.29 -15.88 -4.96
CA LYS A 462 10.58 -16.58 -4.93
C LYS A 462 11.61 -15.95 -5.87
N GLN A 463 11.24 -15.73 -7.13
CA GLN A 463 12.12 -15.14 -8.14
C GLN A 463 12.62 -13.74 -7.74
N ARG A 464 11.71 -12.91 -7.23
CA ARG A 464 12.02 -11.54 -6.77
C ARG A 464 12.98 -11.55 -5.58
N ILE A 465 12.88 -12.53 -4.70
CA ILE A 465 13.73 -12.64 -3.52
C ILE A 465 15.09 -13.26 -3.85
N ASP A 466 15.13 -14.35 -4.62
CA ASP A 466 16.34 -15.13 -4.85
C ASP A 466 17.22 -14.52 -5.94
N GLU A 467 16.61 -14.05 -7.02
CA GLU A 467 17.34 -13.55 -8.20
C GLU A 467 17.43 -12.04 -8.22
N GLU A 468 16.29 -11.35 -8.04
CA GLU A 468 16.30 -9.89 -7.98
C GLU A 468 16.89 -9.37 -6.68
N LYS A 469 16.94 -10.19 -5.62
CA LYS A 469 17.49 -9.83 -4.31
C LYS A 469 16.86 -8.56 -3.74
N VAL A 470 15.54 -8.43 -3.90
CA VAL A 470 14.82 -7.27 -3.38
C VAL A 470 14.79 -7.34 -1.85
N ASP A 471 15.01 -6.20 -1.22
CA ASP A 471 14.82 -6.02 0.21
C ASP A 471 13.34 -5.71 0.50
N TRP A 472 12.72 -4.93 -0.39
CA TRP A 472 11.32 -4.49 -0.29
C TRP A 472 10.54 -4.93 -1.55
N ALA A 473 9.48 -5.71 -1.38
CA ALA A 473 8.55 -6.09 -2.44
C ALA A 473 7.15 -5.55 -2.12
N ILE A 474 6.68 -4.60 -2.91
CA ILE A 474 5.46 -3.83 -2.70
C ILE A 474 4.44 -4.21 -3.76
N TYR A 475 3.29 -4.73 -3.34
CA TYR A 475 2.21 -5.16 -4.24
C TYR A 475 1.06 -4.15 -4.18
N VAL A 476 0.84 -3.40 -5.25
CA VAL A 476 -0.20 -2.36 -5.33
C VAL A 476 -1.43 -2.95 -6.02
N VAL A 477 -2.27 -3.62 -5.23
CA VAL A 477 -3.42 -4.39 -5.72
C VAL A 477 -4.69 -4.00 -4.95
N ASP A 478 -5.86 -4.16 -5.56
CA ASP A 478 -7.16 -3.92 -4.91
C ASP A 478 -7.29 -4.70 -3.58
N SER A 479 -7.95 -4.09 -2.59
CA SER A 479 -8.12 -4.67 -1.25
C SER A 479 -8.91 -5.99 -1.25
N GLY A 480 -9.68 -6.29 -2.30
CA GLY A 480 -10.34 -7.58 -2.49
C GLY A 480 -9.37 -8.75 -2.63
N GLN A 481 -8.09 -8.50 -2.97
CA GLN A 481 -7.04 -9.53 -3.09
C GLN A 481 -6.19 -9.68 -1.82
N SER A 482 -6.49 -8.96 -0.73
CA SER A 482 -5.68 -9.02 0.50
C SER A 482 -5.56 -10.43 1.07
N LEU A 483 -6.66 -11.19 1.10
CA LEU A 483 -6.63 -12.56 1.64
C LEU A 483 -5.70 -13.47 0.84
N HIS A 484 -5.75 -13.35 -0.49
CA HIS A 484 -4.90 -14.10 -1.40
C HIS A 484 -3.41 -13.78 -1.16
N LEU A 485 -3.05 -12.49 -1.25
CA LEU A 485 -1.66 -12.04 -1.09
C LEU A 485 -1.08 -12.39 0.28
N GLU A 486 -1.84 -12.19 1.37
CA GLU A 486 -1.39 -12.58 2.71
C GLU A 486 -1.18 -14.10 2.84
N THR A 487 -1.98 -14.91 2.13
CA THR A 487 -1.81 -16.36 2.07
C THR A 487 -0.56 -16.73 1.28
N VAL A 488 -0.27 -16.05 0.17
CA VAL A 488 0.99 -16.21 -0.59
C VAL A 488 2.21 -15.78 0.25
N TYR A 489 2.12 -14.68 1.01
CA TYR A 489 3.22 -14.25 1.88
C TYR A 489 3.44 -15.22 3.03
N ALA A 490 2.37 -15.78 3.61
CA ALA A 490 2.47 -16.84 4.60
C ALA A 490 3.16 -18.08 4.01
N ALA A 491 2.78 -18.49 2.79
CA ALA A 491 3.42 -19.60 2.09
C ALA A 491 4.92 -19.34 1.89
N ALA A 492 5.29 -18.14 1.45
CA ALA A 492 6.69 -17.77 1.23
C ALA A 492 7.51 -17.76 2.54
N ARG A 493 6.91 -17.37 3.68
CA ARG A 493 7.56 -17.46 5.00
C ARG A 493 7.75 -18.91 5.44
N ASP A 494 6.72 -19.73 5.30
CA ASP A 494 6.75 -21.16 5.65
C ASP A 494 7.80 -21.94 4.84
N LEU A 495 7.98 -21.55 3.58
CA LEU A 495 8.99 -22.13 2.69
C LEU A 495 10.41 -21.59 2.94
N GLY A 496 10.56 -20.59 3.81
CA GLY A 496 11.82 -19.96 4.14
C GLY A 496 12.36 -19.06 3.03
N TYR A 497 11.52 -18.58 2.10
CA TYR A 497 11.96 -17.67 1.03
C TYR A 497 12.41 -16.32 1.58
N TYR A 498 11.80 -15.84 2.66
CA TYR A 498 12.25 -14.62 3.33
C TYR A 498 11.93 -14.62 4.82
N LYS A 499 12.62 -13.75 5.55
CA LYS A 499 12.35 -13.44 6.95
C LYS A 499 11.83 -12.00 7.09
N PRO A 500 10.71 -11.76 7.79
CA PRO A 500 10.16 -10.42 7.98
C PRO A 500 11.12 -9.44 8.66
N GLU A 501 12.07 -9.92 9.46
CA GLU A 501 13.04 -9.05 10.14
C GLU A 501 14.08 -8.47 9.17
N GLU A 502 14.29 -9.14 8.04
CA GLU A 502 15.31 -8.77 7.04
C GLU A 502 14.66 -8.07 5.83
N LYS A 503 13.56 -8.63 5.33
CA LYS A 503 12.91 -8.22 4.08
C LYS A 503 11.45 -7.83 4.30
N ARG A 504 11.04 -6.73 3.65
CA ARG A 504 9.67 -6.22 3.69
C ARG A 504 8.91 -6.73 2.46
N ILE A 505 7.89 -7.54 2.67
CA ILE A 505 6.94 -7.90 1.62
C ILE A 505 5.56 -7.46 2.10
N GLU A 506 4.91 -6.57 1.34
CA GLU A 506 3.65 -5.99 1.79
C GLU A 506 2.63 -5.74 0.68
N HIS A 507 1.36 -5.79 1.08
CA HIS A 507 0.23 -5.40 0.26
C HIS A 507 -0.15 -3.93 0.49
N VAL A 508 0.00 -3.12 -0.56
CA VAL A 508 -0.54 -1.76 -0.62
C VAL A 508 -1.94 -1.82 -1.23
N GLY A 509 -2.90 -2.22 -0.39
CA GLY A 509 -4.33 -2.28 -0.74
C GLY A 509 -4.96 -0.91 -1.04
N PHE A 510 -5.87 -0.87 -2.01
CA PHE A 510 -6.73 0.28 -2.25
C PHE A 510 -8.21 -0.11 -2.40
N GLY A 511 -9.13 0.82 -2.12
CA GLY A 511 -10.59 0.61 -2.22
C GLY A 511 -11.12 0.69 -3.66
N VAL A 512 -12.41 0.44 -3.86
CA VAL A 512 -12.99 0.44 -5.20
C VAL A 512 -13.27 1.85 -5.73
N VAL A 513 -13.44 1.97 -7.05
CA VAL A 513 -13.87 3.23 -7.68
C VAL A 513 -15.39 3.27 -7.79
N LEU A 514 -15.97 4.34 -7.26
CA LEU A 514 -17.40 4.62 -7.24
C LEU A 514 -17.74 5.82 -8.13
N GLY A 515 -18.95 5.85 -8.66
CA GLY A 515 -19.53 7.07 -9.25
C GLY A 515 -20.08 8.02 -8.21
N GLU A 516 -20.57 9.17 -8.67
CA GLU A 516 -21.24 10.16 -7.81
C GLU A 516 -22.50 9.58 -7.11
N ASP A 517 -23.07 8.51 -7.66
CA ASP A 517 -24.17 7.74 -7.09
C ASP A 517 -23.75 6.76 -5.97
N LYS A 518 -22.45 6.74 -5.63
CA LYS A 518 -21.82 5.83 -4.65
C LYS A 518 -21.94 4.35 -5.01
N LYS A 519 -22.19 4.02 -6.28
CA LYS A 519 -22.15 2.64 -6.80
C LYS A 519 -20.90 2.44 -7.62
N LYS A 520 -20.59 1.17 -7.93
CA LYS A 520 -19.43 0.80 -8.75
C LYS A 520 -19.43 1.60 -10.05
N PHE A 521 -18.33 2.27 -10.34
CA PHE A 521 -18.22 3.16 -11.48
C PHE A 521 -18.40 2.40 -12.80
N LYS A 522 -19.47 2.74 -13.53
CA LYS A 522 -19.91 2.10 -14.76
C LYS A 522 -20.43 3.15 -15.74
N THR A 523 -20.42 2.82 -17.03
CA THR A 523 -21.06 3.66 -18.06
C THR A 523 -22.58 3.68 -17.88
N ARG A 524 -23.27 4.59 -18.58
CA ARG A 524 -24.75 4.66 -18.58
C ARG A 524 -25.42 3.36 -19.08
N SER A 525 -24.72 2.56 -19.89
CA SER A 525 -25.16 1.23 -20.35
C SER A 525 -24.93 0.11 -19.32
N GLY A 526 -24.18 0.37 -18.24
CA GLY A 526 -23.79 -0.62 -17.24
C GLY A 526 -22.47 -1.35 -17.52
N ASP A 527 -21.79 -1.00 -18.61
CA ASP A 527 -20.48 -1.49 -19.00
C ASP A 527 -19.35 -0.84 -18.19
N THR A 528 -18.14 -1.40 -18.32
CA THR A 528 -16.95 -0.82 -17.68
C THR A 528 -16.49 0.41 -18.46
N VAL A 529 -16.15 1.49 -17.75
CA VAL A 529 -15.66 2.73 -18.38
C VAL A 529 -14.25 2.52 -18.91
N ARG A 530 -14.04 2.83 -20.20
CA ARG A 530 -12.72 2.80 -20.85
C ARG A 530 -11.84 3.91 -20.30
N LEU A 531 -10.60 3.58 -19.95
CA LEU A 531 -9.67 4.56 -19.39
C LEU A 531 -9.36 5.69 -20.39
N THR A 532 -9.23 5.38 -21.68
CA THR A 532 -8.99 6.38 -22.73
C THR A 532 -10.08 7.44 -22.79
N ASP A 533 -11.35 7.04 -22.68
CA ASP A 533 -12.49 7.96 -22.72
C ASP A 533 -12.47 8.91 -21.53
N LEU A 534 -12.17 8.38 -20.34
CA LEU A 534 -12.02 9.15 -19.10
C LEU A 534 -10.89 10.18 -19.20
N LEU A 535 -9.73 9.79 -19.76
CA LEU A 535 -8.62 10.71 -19.96
C LEU A 535 -8.97 11.82 -20.95
N ASN A 536 -9.66 11.48 -22.05
CA ASN A 536 -10.08 12.45 -23.07
C ASN A 536 -11.15 13.41 -22.54
N GLU A 537 -12.10 12.93 -21.72
CA GLU A 537 -13.09 13.78 -21.05
C GLU A 537 -12.41 14.77 -20.08
N GLY A 538 -11.42 14.29 -19.31
CA GLY A 538 -10.62 15.16 -18.44
C GLY A 538 -9.88 16.27 -19.20
N ILE A 539 -9.32 15.96 -20.37
CA ILE A 539 -8.66 16.93 -21.26
C ILE A 539 -9.65 17.98 -21.77
N LYS A 540 -10.82 17.55 -22.26
CA LYS A 540 -11.87 18.46 -22.74
C LYS A 540 -12.33 19.42 -21.64
N MET A 541 -12.60 18.91 -20.45
CA MET A 541 -13.04 19.76 -19.34
C MET A 541 -11.94 20.69 -18.83
N SER A 542 -10.67 20.25 -18.88
CA SER A 542 -9.54 21.14 -18.58
C SER A 542 -9.41 22.27 -19.58
N GLU A 543 -9.64 22.00 -20.87
CA GLU A 543 -9.64 23.00 -21.94
C GLU A 543 -10.71 24.06 -21.72
N GLU A 544 -11.95 23.63 -21.50
CA GLU A 544 -13.08 24.50 -21.18
C GLU A 544 -12.75 25.41 -19.98
N LYS A 545 -12.17 24.85 -18.91
CA LYS A 545 -11.80 25.62 -17.72
C LYS A 545 -10.69 26.63 -17.98
N LEU A 546 -9.68 26.30 -18.79
CA LEU A 546 -8.61 27.23 -19.13
C LEU A 546 -9.13 28.39 -20.01
N ILE A 547 -10.06 28.10 -20.92
CA ILE A 547 -10.73 29.13 -21.75
C ILE A 547 -11.61 30.04 -20.89
N GLU A 548 -12.39 29.50 -19.97
CA GLU A 548 -13.20 30.29 -19.02
C GLU A 548 -12.36 31.28 -18.19
N ASN A 549 -11.07 30.98 -17.99
CA ASN A 549 -10.12 31.84 -17.29
C ASN A 549 -9.23 32.67 -18.24
N ASN A 550 -9.62 32.82 -19.51
CA ASN A 550 -8.95 33.59 -20.56
C ASN A 550 -7.48 33.18 -20.79
N ARG A 551 -7.12 31.92 -20.52
CA ARG A 551 -5.72 31.47 -20.65
C ARG A 551 -5.28 31.26 -22.09
N ASN A 552 -6.23 31.02 -22.99
CA ASN A 552 -6.03 30.95 -24.44
C ASN A 552 -5.58 32.28 -25.05
N GLU A 553 -5.80 33.42 -24.37
CA GLU A 553 -5.39 34.74 -24.87
C GLU A 553 -3.95 35.12 -24.44
N VAL A 554 -3.43 34.45 -23.40
CA VAL A 554 -2.15 34.81 -22.76
C VAL A 554 -1.05 33.79 -23.06
N LEU A 555 -1.41 32.53 -23.29
CA LEU A 555 -0.48 31.43 -23.55
C LEU A 555 -0.32 31.20 -25.06
N SER A 556 0.87 30.83 -25.49
CA SER A 556 1.07 30.27 -26.83
C SER A 556 0.33 28.94 -26.99
N GLU A 557 0.09 28.50 -28.23
CA GLU A 557 -0.59 27.22 -28.50
C GLU A 557 0.10 26.02 -27.83
N ALA A 558 1.44 25.99 -27.83
CA ALA A 558 2.21 24.95 -27.16
C ALA A 558 2.07 25.02 -25.62
N GLU A 559 2.15 26.21 -25.03
CA GLU A 559 1.95 26.41 -23.58
C GLU A 559 0.50 26.05 -23.17
N PHE A 560 -0.49 26.38 -24.00
CA PHE A 560 -1.90 26.07 -23.76
C PHE A 560 -2.16 24.57 -23.80
N ASN A 561 -1.63 23.86 -24.79
CA ASN A 561 -1.73 22.40 -24.87
C ASN A 561 -1.03 21.70 -23.70
N ALA A 562 0.17 22.16 -23.33
CA ALA A 562 0.87 21.65 -22.15
C ALA A 562 0.08 21.91 -20.86
N ALA A 563 -0.56 23.07 -20.73
CA ALA A 563 -1.38 23.41 -19.57
C ALA A 563 -2.62 22.52 -19.46
N LYS A 564 -3.29 22.27 -20.59
CA LYS A 564 -4.45 21.37 -20.68
C LYS A 564 -4.11 19.96 -20.21
N GLU A 565 -3.01 19.40 -20.68
CA GLU A 565 -2.57 18.05 -20.25
C GLU A 565 -2.16 18.01 -18.78
N ALA A 566 -1.36 18.99 -18.34
CA ALA A 566 -0.87 19.04 -16.97
C ALA A 566 -2.01 19.16 -15.96
N VAL A 567 -3.00 20.00 -16.22
CA VAL A 567 -4.17 20.17 -15.35
C VAL A 567 -5.06 18.93 -15.39
N ALA A 568 -5.38 18.39 -16.57
CA ALA A 568 -6.24 17.21 -16.68
C ALA A 568 -5.66 15.99 -15.96
N TYR A 569 -4.43 15.60 -16.30
CA TYR A 569 -3.79 14.43 -15.71
C TYR A 569 -3.38 14.67 -14.26
N GLY A 570 -2.96 15.89 -13.92
CA GLY A 570 -2.69 16.28 -12.54
C GLY A 570 -3.92 16.15 -11.64
N CYS A 571 -5.09 16.58 -12.10
CA CYS A 571 -6.34 16.47 -11.33
C CYS A 571 -6.79 15.02 -11.15
N ILE A 572 -6.66 14.18 -12.19
CA ILE A 572 -6.98 12.75 -12.10
C ILE A 572 -6.07 12.05 -11.09
N LYS A 573 -4.75 12.27 -11.18
CA LYS A 573 -3.77 11.70 -10.23
C LYS A 573 -4.03 12.18 -8.80
N TYR A 574 -4.12 13.48 -8.61
CA TYR A 574 -4.24 14.07 -7.28
C TYR A 574 -5.55 13.72 -6.60
N ALA A 575 -6.67 13.63 -7.32
CA ALA A 575 -7.95 13.30 -6.72
C ALA A 575 -7.97 11.88 -6.10
N ASP A 576 -7.28 10.92 -6.71
CA ASP A 576 -7.07 9.60 -6.13
C ASP A 576 -6.12 9.66 -4.92
N LEU A 577 -4.94 10.28 -5.12
CA LEU A 577 -3.87 10.34 -4.12
C LEU A 577 -4.25 11.12 -2.85
N ALA A 578 -5.08 12.15 -2.96
CA ALA A 578 -5.51 12.99 -1.85
C ALA A 578 -6.51 12.29 -0.91
N SER A 579 -7.03 11.13 -1.30
CA SER A 579 -7.89 10.29 -0.46
C SER A 579 -7.08 9.15 0.16
N THR A 580 -7.44 8.72 1.38
CA THR A 580 -6.82 7.53 1.97
C THR A 580 -7.04 6.33 1.05
N ARG A 581 -5.95 5.71 0.56
CA ARG A 581 -6.00 4.64 -0.46
C ARG A 581 -6.94 3.49 -0.11
N THR A 582 -7.02 3.11 1.16
CA THR A 582 -7.85 2.00 1.66
C THR A 582 -9.35 2.27 1.58
N ASN A 583 -9.76 3.53 1.42
CA ASN A 583 -11.16 3.89 1.25
C ASN A 583 -11.58 3.77 -0.21
N ASP A 584 -12.88 3.59 -0.41
CA ASP A 584 -13.50 3.72 -1.72
C ASP A 584 -13.36 5.16 -2.22
N TYR A 585 -13.09 5.29 -3.51
CA TYR A 585 -12.82 6.57 -4.16
C TYR A 585 -13.99 6.95 -5.07
N ILE A 586 -14.58 8.13 -4.85
CA ILE A 586 -15.65 8.67 -5.69
C ILE A 586 -15.04 9.48 -6.82
N PHE A 587 -15.17 8.97 -8.05
CA PHE A 587 -14.71 9.65 -9.25
C PHE A 587 -15.71 10.73 -9.68
N SER A 588 -15.24 11.98 -9.81
CA SER A 588 -16.03 13.12 -10.27
C SER A 588 -15.13 14.14 -10.96
N HIS A 589 -15.27 14.28 -12.28
CA HIS A 589 -14.51 15.28 -13.04
C HIS A 589 -14.77 16.71 -12.53
N LYS A 590 -16.04 17.03 -12.24
CA LYS A 590 -16.44 18.35 -11.73
C LYS A 590 -15.75 18.69 -10.40
N ARG A 591 -15.65 17.73 -9.49
CA ARG A 591 -15.02 17.95 -8.18
C ARG A 591 -13.50 18.09 -8.32
N MET A 592 -12.85 17.24 -9.12
CA MET A 592 -11.38 17.25 -9.22
C MET A 592 -10.82 18.46 -9.97
N LEU A 593 -11.57 19.03 -10.93
CA LEU A 593 -11.17 20.20 -11.71
C LEU A 593 -11.55 21.54 -11.04
N ASN A 594 -12.07 21.52 -9.81
CA ASN A 594 -12.39 22.74 -9.09
C ASN A 594 -11.10 23.52 -8.75
N ILE A 595 -11.08 24.83 -9.01
CA ILE A 595 -9.95 25.73 -8.69
C ILE A 595 -9.92 26.16 -7.21
N THR A 596 -10.87 25.68 -6.42
CA THR A 596 -10.96 25.92 -4.97
C THR A 596 -10.88 24.60 -4.19
N GLY A 597 -10.31 24.68 -2.99
CA GLY A 597 -10.14 23.53 -2.11
C GLY A 597 -8.90 22.70 -2.43
N ASN A 598 -8.83 21.50 -1.84
CA ASN A 598 -7.68 20.61 -1.96
C ASN A 598 -7.70 19.83 -3.30
N THR A 599 -7.32 20.51 -4.39
CA THR A 599 -7.29 19.95 -5.75
C THR A 599 -5.99 20.31 -6.47
N ALA A 600 -5.59 19.51 -7.47
CA ALA A 600 -4.41 19.84 -8.28
C ALA A 600 -4.59 21.15 -9.05
N ALA A 601 -5.79 21.47 -9.54
CA ALA A 601 -6.06 22.73 -10.24
C ALA A 601 -5.75 23.95 -9.37
N TYR A 602 -6.20 23.94 -8.10
CA TYR A 602 -5.86 24.98 -7.13
C TYR A 602 -4.34 25.05 -6.90
N LEU A 603 -3.70 23.89 -6.66
CA LEU A 603 -2.28 23.82 -6.32
C LEU A 603 -1.36 24.23 -7.47
N LEU A 604 -1.67 23.85 -8.70
CA LEU A 604 -0.92 24.26 -9.89
C LEU A 604 -1.05 25.78 -10.13
N TYR A 605 -2.24 26.35 -9.90
CA TYR A 605 -2.45 27.80 -9.97
C TYR A 605 -1.67 28.54 -8.87
N ALA A 606 -1.74 28.05 -7.63
CA ALA A 606 -0.98 28.59 -6.52
C ALA A 606 0.53 28.54 -6.81
N TYR A 607 1.04 27.40 -7.27
CA TYR A 607 2.43 27.21 -7.67
C TYR A 607 2.90 28.24 -8.70
N ALA A 608 2.17 28.39 -9.81
CA ALA A 608 2.51 29.35 -10.86
C ALA A 608 2.46 30.80 -10.36
N ARG A 609 1.50 31.12 -9.48
CA ARG A 609 1.41 32.45 -8.84
C ARG A 609 2.63 32.74 -7.97
N ILE A 610 3.05 31.80 -7.12
CA ILE A 610 4.22 31.98 -6.25
C ILE A 610 5.46 32.20 -7.11
N ARG A 611 5.67 31.35 -8.12
CA ARG A 611 6.81 31.43 -9.03
C ARG A 611 6.85 32.73 -9.84
N SER A 612 5.69 33.32 -10.12
CA SER A 612 5.62 34.61 -10.79
C SER A 612 6.18 35.78 -9.95
N ILE A 613 6.25 35.65 -8.62
CA ILE A 613 6.69 36.74 -7.73
C ILE A 613 8.16 37.11 -8.02
N ALA A 614 9.07 36.12 -7.99
CA ALA A 614 10.49 36.35 -8.28
C ALA A 614 10.71 36.84 -9.72
N ARG A 615 10.01 36.23 -10.69
CA ARG A 615 10.04 36.64 -12.09
C ARG A 615 9.61 38.10 -12.28
N ASN A 616 8.49 38.50 -11.68
CA ASN A 616 7.97 39.86 -11.76
C ASN A 616 8.81 40.87 -10.97
N ALA A 617 9.57 40.40 -9.98
CA ALA A 617 10.54 41.19 -9.24
C ALA A 617 11.86 41.40 -10.02
N GLY A 618 12.08 40.65 -11.11
CA GLY A 618 13.32 40.69 -11.89
C GLY A 618 14.53 40.14 -11.15
N VAL A 619 14.33 39.28 -10.15
CA VAL A 619 15.41 38.70 -9.33
C VAL A 619 15.68 37.28 -9.78
N SER A 620 16.91 37.01 -10.20
CA SER A 620 17.34 35.64 -10.53
C SER A 620 17.67 34.83 -9.27
N ARG A 621 17.64 33.50 -9.41
CA ARG A 621 18.04 32.56 -8.34
C ARG A 621 19.46 32.85 -7.84
N GLU A 622 20.38 33.12 -8.76
CA GLU A 622 21.79 33.41 -8.46
C GLU A 622 21.92 34.70 -7.65
N THR A 623 21.16 35.73 -8.02
CA THR A 623 21.13 37.01 -7.30
C THR A 623 20.63 36.81 -5.87
N LEU A 624 19.54 36.04 -5.71
CA LEU A 624 18.97 35.75 -4.41
C LEU A 624 19.95 34.96 -3.52
N VAL A 625 20.56 33.90 -4.06
CA VAL A 625 21.56 33.10 -3.34
C VAL A 625 22.78 33.93 -2.95
N GLN A 626 23.24 34.83 -3.83
CA GLN A 626 24.35 35.71 -3.51
C GLN A 626 24.00 36.68 -2.37
N LYS A 627 22.80 37.28 -2.39
CA LYS A 627 22.32 38.13 -1.30
C LYS A 627 22.24 37.39 0.04
N LEU A 628 21.84 36.12 0.02
CA LEU A 628 21.84 35.28 1.21
C LEU A 628 23.26 35.03 1.72
N LYS A 629 24.23 34.76 0.83
CA LYS A 629 25.64 34.59 1.23
C LYS A 629 26.20 35.84 1.91
N ASP A 630 25.86 37.02 1.41
CA ASP A 630 26.23 38.31 2.02
C ASP A 630 25.63 38.47 3.44
N GLN A 631 24.58 37.71 3.77
CA GLN A 631 23.91 37.66 5.07
C GLN A 631 24.25 36.37 5.86
N ASN A 632 25.46 35.85 5.71
CA ASN A 632 25.94 34.61 6.34
C ASN A 632 25.11 33.35 6.01
N GLY A 633 24.29 33.39 4.95
CA GLY A 633 23.41 32.30 4.54
C GLY A 633 22.16 32.13 5.40
N ILE A 634 21.80 33.12 6.23
CA ILE A 634 20.66 33.04 7.16
C ILE A 634 19.49 33.87 6.64
N VAL A 635 18.32 33.26 6.52
CA VAL A 635 17.06 33.99 6.27
C VAL A 635 16.54 34.52 7.60
N ALA A 636 16.58 35.84 7.81
CA ALA A 636 16.04 36.46 9.02
C ALA A 636 14.51 36.57 8.96
N PHE A 637 13.86 36.44 10.12
CA PHE A 637 12.40 36.57 10.25
C PHE A 637 12.03 37.77 11.13
N GLU A 638 11.08 38.57 10.65
CA GLU A 638 10.57 39.78 11.30
C GLU A 638 9.11 39.61 11.76
N HIS A 639 8.38 38.64 11.20
CA HIS A 639 6.96 38.42 11.50
C HIS A 639 6.65 36.95 11.84
N PRO A 640 5.73 36.66 12.79
CA PRO A 640 5.40 35.29 13.19
C PRO A 640 4.93 34.37 12.05
N VAL A 641 4.26 34.91 11.02
CA VAL A 641 3.81 34.12 9.86
C VAL A 641 4.97 33.66 8.97
N GLU A 642 6.11 34.36 9.00
CA GLU A 642 7.33 33.96 8.28
C GLU A 642 7.92 32.71 8.93
N ILE A 643 7.98 32.69 10.27
CA ILE A 643 8.40 31.53 11.07
C ILE A 643 7.43 30.36 10.85
N LYS A 644 6.11 30.63 10.81
CA LYS A 644 5.09 29.61 10.50
C LYS A 644 5.32 28.96 9.14
N LEU A 645 5.58 29.75 8.10
CA LEU A 645 5.88 29.24 6.76
C LEU A 645 7.21 28.47 6.73
N ALA A 646 8.27 28.98 7.35
CA ALA A 646 9.55 28.28 7.45
C ALA A 646 9.41 26.90 8.10
N LYS A 647 8.68 26.80 9.21
CA LYS A 647 8.36 25.50 9.83
C LYS A 647 7.60 24.59 8.87
N GLN A 648 6.58 25.11 8.20
CA GLN A 648 5.79 24.31 7.25
C GLN A 648 6.64 23.79 6.08
N ILE A 649 7.63 24.55 5.60
CA ILE A 649 8.59 24.09 4.59
C ILE A 649 9.44 22.93 5.15
N LEU A 650 10.03 23.09 6.34
CA LEU A 650 10.93 22.08 6.92
C LEU A 650 10.21 20.78 7.31
N LYS A 651 8.89 20.83 7.59
CA LYS A 651 8.03 19.65 7.79
C LYS A 651 7.95 18.71 6.59
N PHE A 652 8.45 19.11 5.42
CA PHE A 652 8.54 18.22 4.26
C PHE A 652 9.29 16.93 4.60
N SER A 653 10.43 17.02 5.30
CA SER A 653 11.27 15.86 5.63
C SER A 653 10.55 14.81 6.48
N GLU A 654 9.83 15.22 7.53
CA GLU A 654 9.04 14.27 8.36
C GLU A 654 7.82 13.72 7.64
N THR A 655 7.19 14.53 6.78
CA THR A 655 6.09 14.06 5.92
C THR A 655 6.58 12.94 5.03
N LEU A 656 7.72 13.12 4.35
CA LEU A 656 8.29 12.10 3.47
C LEU A 656 8.62 10.81 4.22
N LEU A 657 9.23 10.90 5.41
CA LEU A 657 9.53 9.71 6.23
C LEU A 657 8.25 8.96 6.65
N SER A 658 7.21 9.69 7.05
CA SER A 658 5.91 9.10 7.40
C SER A 658 5.25 8.42 6.21
N VAL A 659 5.31 9.03 5.03
CA VAL A 659 4.75 8.47 3.79
C VAL A 659 5.57 7.27 3.33
N LEU A 660 6.90 7.28 3.45
CA LEU A 660 7.75 6.13 3.10
C LEU A 660 7.48 4.92 4.01
N ASP A 661 7.24 5.15 5.31
CA ASP A 661 6.93 4.07 6.24
C ASP A 661 5.55 3.46 5.99
N SER A 662 4.54 4.28 5.69
CA SER A 662 3.13 3.84 5.65
C SER A 662 2.53 3.66 4.25
N PHE A 663 3.17 4.24 3.23
CA PHE A 663 2.63 4.43 1.88
C PHE A 663 1.24 5.08 1.85
N TYR A 664 0.95 5.94 2.84
CA TYR A 664 -0.24 6.79 2.85
C TYR A 664 0.04 8.11 2.13
N LEU A 665 -0.07 8.06 0.80
CA LEU A 665 0.26 9.17 -0.10
C LEU A 665 -0.59 10.44 0.14
N HIS A 666 -1.81 10.29 0.65
CA HIS A 666 -2.68 11.44 1.01
C HIS A 666 -2.04 12.40 2.01
N LEU A 667 -1.13 11.93 2.87
CA LEU A 667 -0.41 12.79 3.82
C LEU A 667 0.49 13.80 3.08
N LEU A 668 1.07 13.42 1.94
CA LEU A 668 1.84 14.32 1.09
C LEU A 668 0.93 15.36 0.39
N CYS A 669 -0.26 14.94 -0.04
CA CYS A 669 -1.27 15.84 -0.59
C CYS A 669 -1.75 16.87 0.46
N GLU A 670 -2.08 16.42 1.66
CA GLU A 670 -2.43 17.29 2.79
C GLU A 670 -1.31 18.27 3.13
N TYR A 671 -0.06 17.78 3.19
CA TYR A 671 1.11 18.63 3.38
C TYR A 671 1.23 19.73 2.31
N LEU A 672 1.12 19.36 1.02
CA LEU A 672 1.21 20.28 -0.10
C LEU A 672 0.11 21.35 -0.06
N TYR A 673 -1.12 20.95 0.28
CA TYR A 673 -2.22 21.88 0.48
C TYR A 673 -1.99 22.83 1.65
N ASN A 674 -1.54 22.30 2.79
CA ASN A 674 -1.21 23.11 3.98
C ASN A 674 -0.05 24.08 3.73
N LEU A 675 0.93 23.70 2.91
CA LEU A 675 2.01 24.59 2.47
C LEU A 675 1.46 25.75 1.64
N SER A 676 0.57 25.47 0.68
CA SER A 676 -0.07 26.49 -0.17
C SER A 676 -0.95 27.47 0.64
N THR A 677 -1.72 26.97 1.59
CA THR A 677 -2.57 27.83 2.45
C THR A 677 -1.73 28.67 3.41
N THR A 678 -0.70 28.09 4.02
CA THR A 678 0.26 28.82 4.88
C THR A 678 1.00 29.90 4.09
N PHE A 679 1.38 29.63 2.85
CA PHE A 679 1.98 30.63 1.97
C PHE A 679 1.01 31.79 1.70
N THR A 680 -0.28 31.51 1.46
CA THR A 680 -1.29 32.54 1.17
C THR A 680 -1.46 33.50 2.36
N GLU A 681 -1.48 32.97 3.59
CA GLU A 681 -1.47 33.78 4.82
C GLU A 681 -0.21 34.65 4.91
N PHE A 682 0.97 34.06 4.70
CA PHE A 682 2.24 34.80 4.67
C PHE A 682 2.21 35.94 3.64
N TYR A 683 1.80 35.67 2.40
CA TYR A 683 1.82 36.67 1.34
C TYR A 683 0.80 37.80 1.55
N THR A 684 -0.25 37.55 2.34
CA THR A 684 -1.26 38.56 2.70
C THR A 684 -0.74 39.49 3.79
N GLU A 685 -0.09 38.94 4.81
CA GLU A 685 0.38 39.67 5.99
C GLU A 685 1.77 40.31 5.79
N CYS A 686 2.59 39.76 4.90
CA CYS A 686 3.99 40.16 4.72
C CYS A 686 4.27 40.62 3.29
N GLN A 687 4.51 41.92 3.11
CA GLN A 687 4.83 42.48 1.80
C GLN A 687 6.21 42.01 1.32
N VAL A 688 6.24 41.32 0.18
CA VAL A 688 7.49 40.80 -0.44
C VAL A 688 8.12 41.83 -1.38
N VAL A 689 7.30 42.43 -2.24
CA VAL A 689 7.71 43.44 -3.23
C VAL A 689 6.86 44.69 -3.02
N GLU A 690 7.51 45.81 -2.76
CA GLU A 690 6.83 47.09 -2.65
C GLU A 690 6.75 47.75 -4.03
N LYS A 691 5.53 48.10 -4.47
CA LYS A 691 5.30 48.78 -5.74
C LYS A 691 4.59 50.11 -5.50
N LYS A 692 5.05 51.14 -6.20
CA LYS A 692 4.40 52.45 -6.27
C LYS A 692 4.33 52.88 -7.73
N ASP A 693 3.14 53.27 -8.19
CA ASP A 693 2.86 53.62 -9.59
C ASP A 693 3.30 52.55 -10.60
N GLY A 694 3.11 51.27 -10.24
CA GLY A 694 3.49 50.12 -11.07
C GLY A 694 5.00 49.80 -11.11
N LYS A 695 5.85 50.63 -10.50
CA LYS A 695 7.30 50.44 -10.41
C LYS A 695 7.70 49.82 -9.07
N ILE A 696 8.68 48.92 -9.11
CA ILE A 696 9.26 48.31 -7.91
C ILE A 696 10.07 49.39 -7.16
N GLN A 697 9.74 49.60 -5.89
CA GLN A 697 10.45 50.52 -5.00
C GLN A 697 11.48 49.76 -4.17
N SER A 698 11.08 48.63 -3.59
CA SER A 698 11.92 47.81 -2.73
C SER A 698 11.53 46.33 -2.84
N ILE A 699 12.49 45.45 -2.55
CA ILE A 699 12.31 43.99 -2.51
C ILE A 699 12.88 43.50 -1.18
N ASN A 700 12.07 42.76 -0.42
CA ASN A 700 12.55 42.05 0.76
C ASN A 700 13.10 40.68 0.35
N TYR A 701 14.43 40.54 0.33
CA TYR A 701 15.11 39.31 -0.10
C TYR A 701 14.90 38.12 0.84
N ASN A 702 14.68 38.34 2.15
CA ASN A 702 14.37 37.25 3.09
C ASN A 702 12.98 36.66 2.80
N ARG A 703 11.99 37.52 2.56
CA ARG A 703 10.64 37.10 2.16
C ARG A 703 10.63 36.45 0.78
N LEU A 704 11.40 36.98 -0.16
CA LEU A 704 11.55 36.38 -1.48
C LEU A 704 12.20 34.99 -1.41
N SER A 705 13.13 34.79 -0.46
CA SER A 705 13.73 33.50 -0.16
C SER A 705 12.70 32.47 0.31
N LEU A 706 11.73 32.89 1.14
CA LEU A 706 10.62 32.02 1.54
C LEU A 706 9.71 31.65 0.35
N CYS A 707 9.48 32.57 -0.60
CA CYS A 707 8.75 32.26 -1.83
C CYS A 707 9.45 31.17 -2.65
N GLU A 708 10.76 31.33 -2.91
CA GLU A 708 11.53 30.37 -3.68
C GLU A 708 11.65 29.00 -2.98
N ALA A 709 11.86 28.99 -1.67
CA ALA A 709 11.90 27.74 -0.90
C ALA A 709 10.54 27.02 -0.90
N THR A 710 9.44 27.77 -0.90
CA THR A 710 8.09 27.21 -1.08
C THR A 710 7.93 26.58 -2.46
N VAL A 711 8.37 27.26 -3.53
CA VAL A 711 8.32 26.74 -4.91
C VAL A 711 9.14 25.46 -5.05
N ASP A 712 10.36 25.42 -4.53
CA ASP A 712 11.21 24.22 -4.57
C ASP A 712 10.54 23.03 -3.88
N THR A 713 9.95 23.29 -2.72
CA THR A 713 9.27 22.25 -1.92
C THR A 713 8.02 21.74 -2.65
N MET A 714 7.20 22.65 -3.19
CA MET A 714 6.05 22.26 -4.02
C MET A 714 6.47 21.48 -5.26
N THR A 715 7.58 21.87 -5.90
CA THR A 715 8.14 21.16 -7.06
C THR A 715 8.49 19.73 -6.71
N ALA A 716 9.18 19.50 -5.58
CA ALA A 716 9.49 18.16 -5.09
C ALA A 716 8.21 17.34 -4.82
N CYS A 717 7.19 17.94 -4.18
CA CYS A 717 5.90 17.27 -3.99
C CYS A 717 5.27 16.85 -5.33
N PHE A 718 5.19 17.76 -6.31
CA PHE A 718 4.60 17.45 -7.62
C PHE A 718 5.38 16.37 -8.38
N GLN A 719 6.71 16.40 -8.32
CA GLN A 719 7.56 15.37 -8.93
C GLN A 719 7.29 13.99 -8.33
N ILE A 720 7.16 13.89 -7.00
CA ILE A 720 6.83 12.64 -6.30
C ILE A 720 5.41 12.17 -6.69
N LEU A 721 4.43 13.07 -6.68
CA LEU A 721 3.03 12.79 -7.05
C LEU A 721 2.85 12.53 -8.57
N GLY A 722 3.90 12.66 -9.38
CA GLY A 722 3.84 12.49 -10.83
C GLY A 722 2.99 13.55 -11.54
N ILE A 723 2.90 14.76 -10.99
CA ILE A 723 2.13 15.87 -11.55
C ILE A 723 3.08 16.80 -12.30
N ARG A 724 2.79 17.06 -13.58
CA ARG A 724 3.59 17.97 -14.40
C ARG A 724 3.33 19.42 -13.95
N THR A 725 4.40 20.14 -13.60
CA THR A 725 4.34 21.55 -13.23
C THR A 725 4.45 22.46 -14.45
N LEU A 726 3.87 23.66 -14.36
CA LEU A 726 3.92 24.67 -15.42
C LEU A 726 4.62 25.94 -14.91
N GLU A 727 5.44 26.56 -15.76
CA GLU A 727 6.07 27.87 -15.49
C GLU A 727 5.05 29.02 -15.47
N LYS A 728 3.98 28.85 -16.24
CA LYS A 728 2.85 29.77 -16.41
C LYS A 728 1.60 28.92 -16.57
N ILE A 729 0.52 29.29 -15.86
CA ILE A 729 -0.80 28.67 -15.97
C ILE A 729 -1.87 29.74 -16.02
#